data_AF-A0A225WR02-F1
#
_entry.id   AF-A0A225WR02-F1
#
_cell.length_a   1.000
_cell.length_b   1.000
_cell.length_c   1.000
_cell.angle_alpha   90.00
_cell.angle_beta   90.00
_cell.angle_gamma   90.00
#
_symmetry.space_group_name_H-M   'P 1'
#
loop_
_entity.id
_entity.type
_entity.pdbx_description
1 polymer ?
#
loop_
_entity_poly.entity_id
_entity_poly.type
_entity_poly.pdbx_seq_one_letter_code
_entity_poly.pdbx_strand_id
1 'polypeptide(L)'
;MRMHLHLDGISFYANPQFPQWVRYADTLSAKFPEMSAISILTRRYGDDLLYDIIQTAKRSPHSKNIAMELETKQMQHWLTTAKDPDEVSRLYKLNWVGKNILREPGFITWVKYVDDLKIKHPEEQLWMSSTLTKYFTDEVLLEITKRAKLSKESKKIAIKVENDWLREGIQKHKTPDQVLLDLGFGHTTEHLIDQFLAKNSLLTLWFKYMNIFNKWYPEEKTTMMETFTKRFGDYGMAKTLHNSKTQNWGTFGEKVEKLLPRLESAQLKMWLDSDKTTDDVFKLLKLDDEVHFYTFQDKALLTTWVSYINAFITKNPGQKKELFSALKLRFKDRPLNEILNVAKHFPSIGGTATTIQAGKIQKYFANNVSPKRVFELLGLSKERNYILDSPVFHSWMNYVEAFNKKNPNKQESWFLPLRESIPVVEVFERALQNPNTMNIGKMIERGWIKDSLHWKTSPKNTFGLLGLKTAGDKALISPAFNTWTQYLDEFNKRYPEEKVTMIDGLLANFTGYNLLRAFQTANKDPDAENLVTNLKSDLIDKWVAKKENPEDLKWILDTPPKATTVHPSDFTKRSHFQETNDLGVTDTRFVTSNNTLVKERSEERGGGFSVVEKLKSVFTKGVPEKLQKWLEKETPVDNVFKNLHLDTRGFLFDKPHFAAWVEYTTTMSVKFPEMSAISSRTTRYGDAMVYNLIQAAKGRLPTQALARELETKQMPHWLASGKDPDERFHVSIFTGIVEGF
;
A
#
# COMPACT_ATOMS: atom_id res chain seq x y z
N MET A 1 -49.68 50.01 -19.94
CA MET A 1 -48.49 50.67 -19.35
C MET A 1 -47.27 49.87 -19.77
N ARG A 2 -46.42 50.38 -20.68
CA ARG A 2 -45.17 49.71 -21.06
C ARG A 2 -44.18 49.93 -19.91
N MET A 3 -43.96 48.92 -19.07
CA MET A 3 -42.93 48.97 -18.04
C MET A 3 -41.58 48.81 -18.75
N HIS A 4 -40.72 49.83 -18.73
CA HIS A 4 -39.46 49.90 -19.48
C HIS A 4 -38.35 48.98 -18.92
N LEU A 5 -38.70 47.77 -18.46
CA LEU A 5 -37.83 46.77 -17.83
C LEU A 5 -36.69 46.26 -18.74
N HIS A 6 -36.73 46.57 -20.04
CA HIS A 6 -35.69 46.22 -20.99
C HIS A 6 -34.45 47.13 -20.88
N LEU A 7 -34.58 48.31 -20.26
CA LEU A 7 -33.49 49.27 -20.06
C LEU A 7 -32.61 48.95 -18.85
N ASP A 8 -33.11 48.12 -17.92
CA ASP A 8 -32.45 47.83 -16.64
C ASP A 8 -31.40 46.70 -16.74
N GLY A 9 -31.14 46.17 -17.94
CA GLY A 9 -30.13 45.13 -18.18
C GLY A 9 -30.33 43.89 -17.30
N ILE A 10 -29.28 43.47 -16.59
CA ILE A 10 -29.32 42.36 -15.62
C ILE A 10 -29.88 42.75 -14.24
N SER A 11 -30.06 44.05 -13.97
CA SER A 11 -30.49 44.61 -12.67
C SER A 11 -31.99 44.92 -12.59
N PHE A 12 -32.80 44.41 -13.53
CA PHE A 12 -34.25 44.63 -13.60
C PHE A 12 -35.00 44.28 -12.30
N TYR A 13 -34.45 43.38 -11.48
CA TYR A 13 -35.00 42.99 -10.18
C TYR A 13 -34.97 44.11 -9.13
N ALA A 14 -34.17 45.16 -9.33
CA ALA A 14 -34.14 46.36 -8.49
C ALA A 14 -35.23 47.37 -8.87
N ASN A 15 -35.89 47.20 -10.02
CA ASN A 15 -36.95 48.11 -10.45
C ASN A 15 -38.22 47.90 -9.60
N PRO A 16 -38.77 48.96 -8.96
CA PRO A 16 -39.97 48.85 -8.13
C PRO A 16 -41.22 48.38 -8.88
N GLN A 17 -41.26 48.47 -10.21
CA GLN A 17 -42.35 47.96 -11.04
C GLN A 17 -42.21 46.46 -11.37
N PHE A 18 -41.04 45.87 -11.15
CA PHE A 18 -40.77 44.48 -11.52
C PHE A 18 -41.70 43.46 -10.84
N PRO A 19 -42.04 43.56 -9.53
CA PRO A 19 -43.01 42.66 -8.92
C PRO A 19 -44.42 42.74 -9.56
N GLN A 20 -44.83 43.92 -10.04
CA GLN A 20 -46.10 44.07 -10.75
C GLN A 20 -46.06 43.38 -12.12
N TRP A 21 -44.93 43.47 -12.83
CA TRP A 21 -44.73 42.75 -14.08
C TRP A 21 -44.74 41.23 -13.89
N VAL A 22 -44.08 40.71 -12.84
CA VAL A 22 -44.09 39.28 -12.52
C VAL A 22 -45.54 38.79 -12.32
N ARG A 23 -46.33 39.50 -11.51
CA ARG A 23 -47.75 39.18 -11.31
C ARG A 23 -48.56 39.21 -12.60
N TYR A 24 -48.32 40.20 -13.46
CA TYR A 24 -49.01 40.31 -14.74
C TYR A 24 -48.67 39.14 -15.67
N ALA A 25 -47.39 38.82 -15.84
CA ALA A 25 -46.94 37.69 -16.64
C ALA A 25 -47.51 36.36 -16.12
N ASP A 26 -47.54 36.16 -14.80
CA ASP A 26 -48.13 34.94 -14.23
C ASP A 26 -49.65 34.90 -14.29
N THR A 27 -50.33 36.05 -14.32
CA THR A 27 -51.78 36.08 -14.59
C THR A 27 -52.06 35.69 -16.03
N LEU A 28 -51.21 36.10 -16.97
CA LEU A 28 -51.30 35.68 -18.37
C LEU A 28 -51.00 34.19 -18.54
N SER A 29 -50.12 33.62 -17.71
CA SER A 29 -49.75 32.20 -17.82
C SER A 29 -50.88 31.22 -17.57
N ALA A 30 -51.94 31.66 -16.88
CA ALA A 30 -53.17 30.89 -16.73
C ALA A 30 -53.87 30.59 -18.07
N LYS A 31 -53.66 31.42 -19.10
CA LYS A 31 -54.19 31.21 -20.46
C LYS A 31 -53.11 30.77 -21.45
N PHE A 32 -51.86 31.16 -21.20
CA PHE A 32 -50.72 30.96 -22.09
C PHE A 32 -49.50 30.51 -21.27
N PRO A 33 -49.33 29.22 -20.97
CA PRO A 33 -48.30 28.72 -20.04
C PRO A 33 -46.88 29.26 -20.32
N GLU A 34 -46.53 29.45 -21.58
CA GLU A 34 -45.29 30.04 -22.09
C GLU A 34 -45.05 31.52 -21.76
N MET A 35 -46.07 32.21 -21.21
CA MET A 35 -46.03 33.62 -20.82
C MET A 35 -45.80 33.83 -19.32
N SER A 36 -45.58 32.76 -18.54
CA SER A 36 -45.16 32.92 -17.13
C SER A 36 -43.89 33.76 -17.03
N ALA A 37 -43.76 34.52 -15.93
CA ALA A 37 -42.61 35.40 -15.70
C ALA A 37 -41.30 34.63 -15.85
N ILE A 38 -41.25 33.41 -15.29
CA ILE A 38 -40.08 32.55 -15.35
C ILE A 38 -39.77 32.08 -16.78
N SER A 39 -40.78 31.68 -17.57
CA SER A 39 -40.56 31.23 -18.95
C SER A 39 -40.03 32.35 -19.85
N ILE A 40 -40.52 33.57 -19.65
CA ILE A 40 -40.04 34.76 -20.38
C ILE A 40 -38.59 35.08 -19.98
N LEU A 41 -38.28 35.05 -18.69
CA LEU A 41 -36.94 35.32 -18.18
C LEU A 41 -35.94 34.24 -18.63
N THR A 42 -36.31 32.96 -18.56
CA THR A 42 -35.47 31.83 -19.01
C THR A 42 -35.20 31.94 -20.51
N ARG A 43 -36.20 32.29 -21.33
CA ARG A 43 -36.02 32.50 -22.77
C ARG A 43 -35.05 33.65 -23.08
N ARG A 44 -35.06 34.69 -22.25
CA ARG A 44 -34.25 35.90 -22.47
C ARG A 44 -32.81 35.75 -22.01
N TYR A 45 -32.60 35.16 -20.84
CA TYR A 45 -31.29 35.12 -20.19
C TYR A 45 -30.65 33.73 -20.21
N GLY A 46 -31.40 32.67 -20.51
CA GLY A 46 -30.98 31.29 -20.27
C GLY A 46 -31.02 30.93 -18.79
N ASP A 47 -30.96 29.64 -18.47
CA ASP A 47 -31.07 29.17 -17.08
C ASP A 47 -29.87 29.58 -16.21
N ASP A 48 -28.65 29.48 -16.75
CA ASP A 48 -27.40 29.74 -16.01
C ASP A 48 -27.33 31.19 -15.52
N LEU A 49 -27.45 32.15 -16.46
CA LEU A 49 -27.41 33.57 -16.15
C LEU A 49 -28.63 33.99 -15.31
N LEU A 50 -29.82 33.45 -15.59
CA LEU A 50 -31.01 33.76 -14.79
C LEU A 50 -30.86 33.27 -13.34
N TYR A 51 -30.31 32.08 -13.13
CA TYR A 51 -30.04 31.57 -11.80
C TYR A 51 -29.07 32.50 -11.04
N ASP A 52 -27.98 32.93 -11.67
CA ASP A 52 -27.02 33.86 -11.06
C ASP A 52 -27.65 35.24 -10.74
N ILE A 53 -28.53 35.75 -11.62
CA ILE A 53 -29.31 36.96 -11.38
C ILE A 53 -30.20 36.80 -10.15
N ILE A 54 -30.93 35.67 -10.04
CA ILE A 54 -31.80 35.37 -8.90
C ILE A 54 -31.00 35.24 -7.60
N GLN A 55 -29.86 34.53 -7.61
CA GLN A 55 -29.02 34.39 -6.42
C GLN A 55 -28.44 35.74 -5.98
N THR A 56 -28.08 36.61 -6.92
CA THR A 56 -27.62 37.97 -6.62
C THR A 56 -28.75 38.80 -6.02
N ALA A 57 -29.95 38.76 -6.61
CA ALA A 57 -31.12 39.47 -6.13
C ALA A 57 -31.56 39.03 -4.71
N LYS A 58 -31.34 37.77 -4.33
CA LYS A 58 -31.60 37.26 -2.96
C LYS A 58 -30.71 37.91 -1.88
N ARG A 59 -29.55 38.45 -2.26
CA ARG A 59 -28.62 39.11 -1.32
C ARG A 59 -29.07 40.52 -0.94
N SER A 60 -29.88 41.17 -1.76
CA SER A 60 -30.42 42.50 -1.45
C SER A 60 -31.73 42.39 -0.66
N PRO A 61 -31.87 43.08 0.49
CA PRO A 61 -33.10 43.07 1.28
C PRO A 61 -34.36 43.49 0.50
N HIS A 62 -34.20 44.36 -0.50
CA HIS A 62 -35.31 44.97 -1.23
C HIS A 62 -35.88 44.03 -2.31
N SER A 63 -35.02 43.20 -2.90
CA SER A 63 -35.42 42.22 -3.92
C SER A 63 -35.49 40.78 -3.40
N LYS A 64 -35.14 40.53 -2.13
CA LYS A 64 -35.09 39.19 -1.54
C LYS A 64 -36.39 38.40 -1.71
N ASN A 65 -37.53 39.02 -1.42
CA ASN A 65 -38.83 38.35 -1.47
C ASN A 65 -39.19 37.94 -2.91
N ILE A 66 -39.06 38.86 -3.88
CA ILE A 66 -39.35 38.56 -5.28
C ILE A 66 -38.34 37.57 -5.88
N ALA A 67 -37.08 37.61 -5.44
CA ALA A 67 -36.06 36.67 -5.87
C ALA A 67 -36.31 35.25 -5.32
N MET A 68 -36.75 35.11 -4.06
CA MET A 68 -37.18 33.81 -3.51
C MET A 68 -38.42 33.26 -4.24
N GLU A 69 -39.35 34.13 -4.61
CA GLU A 69 -40.52 33.75 -5.42
C GLU A 69 -40.08 33.27 -6.82
N LEU A 70 -39.16 33.98 -7.47
CA LEU A 70 -38.61 33.59 -8.77
C LEU A 70 -37.78 32.31 -8.70
N GLU A 71 -36.97 32.09 -7.66
CA GLU A 71 -36.24 30.83 -7.45
C GLU A 71 -37.20 29.65 -7.31
N THR A 72 -38.30 29.83 -6.58
CA THR A 72 -39.35 28.82 -6.43
C THR A 72 -40.00 28.49 -7.78
N LYS A 73 -40.32 29.53 -8.55
CA LYS A 73 -40.89 29.39 -9.90
C LYS A 73 -39.90 28.76 -10.88
N GLN A 74 -38.62 29.07 -10.76
CA GLN A 74 -37.53 28.47 -11.53
C GLN A 74 -37.46 26.97 -11.28
N MET A 75 -37.47 26.55 -10.01
CA MET A 75 -37.47 25.13 -9.64
C MET A 75 -38.71 24.39 -10.17
N GLN A 76 -39.90 25.01 -10.07
CA GLN A 76 -41.13 24.45 -10.63
C GLN A 76 -41.06 24.31 -12.16
N HIS A 77 -40.54 25.33 -12.84
CA HIS A 77 -40.35 25.30 -14.28
C HIS A 77 -39.39 24.18 -14.71
N TRP A 78 -38.26 24.02 -14.03
CA TRP A 78 -37.31 22.92 -14.27
C TRP A 78 -37.92 21.54 -14.02
N LEU A 79 -38.83 21.41 -13.03
CA LEU A 79 -39.57 20.17 -12.82
C LEU A 79 -40.60 19.89 -13.92
N THR A 80 -41.29 20.92 -14.44
CA THR A 80 -42.28 20.75 -15.52
C THR A 80 -41.64 20.46 -16.87
N THR A 81 -40.45 21.00 -17.12
CA THR A 81 -39.71 20.84 -18.38
C THR A 81 -38.74 19.65 -18.36
N ALA A 82 -38.76 18.86 -17.29
CA ALA A 82 -37.84 17.74 -17.06
C ALA A 82 -36.37 18.10 -17.31
N LYS A 83 -35.91 19.23 -16.75
CA LYS A 83 -34.53 19.68 -16.94
C LYS A 83 -33.54 18.63 -16.40
N ASP A 84 -32.45 18.39 -17.13
CA ASP A 84 -31.47 17.36 -16.77
C ASP A 84 -30.87 17.66 -15.37
N PRO A 85 -30.94 16.72 -14.42
CA PRO A 85 -30.27 16.81 -13.13
C PRO A 85 -28.80 17.21 -13.20
N ASP A 86 -28.07 16.82 -14.23
CA ASP A 86 -26.67 17.19 -14.45
C ASP A 86 -26.52 18.69 -14.68
N GLU A 87 -27.37 19.29 -15.51
CA GLU A 87 -27.39 20.75 -15.73
C GLU A 87 -27.69 21.48 -14.42
N VAL A 88 -28.73 21.05 -13.70
CA VAL A 88 -29.08 21.66 -12.41
C VAL A 88 -27.95 21.50 -11.38
N SER A 89 -27.22 20.38 -11.40
CA SER A 89 -26.07 20.17 -10.50
C SER A 89 -24.93 21.17 -10.74
N ARG A 90 -24.71 21.56 -12.00
CA ARG A 90 -23.67 22.52 -12.39
C ARG A 90 -24.02 23.94 -11.96
N LEU A 91 -25.31 24.30 -11.95
CA LEU A 91 -25.77 25.60 -11.41
C LEU A 91 -25.41 25.76 -9.93
N TYR A 92 -25.56 24.69 -9.15
CA TYR A 92 -25.11 24.65 -7.76
C TYR A 92 -23.59 24.46 -7.59
N LYS A 93 -22.83 24.41 -8.69
CA LYS A 93 -21.36 24.24 -8.72
C LYS A 93 -20.87 23.00 -7.95
N LEU A 94 -21.70 21.95 -7.91
CA LEU A 94 -21.47 20.77 -7.06
C LEU A 94 -20.22 19.98 -7.47
N ASN A 95 -19.84 20.05 -8.74
CA ASN A 95 -18.63 19.44 -9.28
C ASN A 95 -17.31 20.05 -8.75
N TRP A 96 -17.35 21.19 -8.05
CA TRP A 96 -16.16 21.91 -7.57
C TRP A 96 -15.97 21.78 -6.05
N VAL A 97 -16.96 21.24 -5.34
CA VAL A 97 -16.95 21.10 -3.87
C VAL A 97 -16.02 19.96 -3.43
N GLY A 98 -15.85 18.93 -4.26
CA GLY A 98 -15.03 17.77 -3.95
C GLY A 98 -15.62 16.92 -2.81
N LYS A 99 -14.78 16.54 -1.84
CA LYS A 99 -15.13 15.52 -0.83
C LYS A 99 -16.20 15.96 0.19
N ASN A 100 -16.52 17.25 0.25
CA ASN A 100 -17.51 17.79 1.20
C ASN A 100 -18.91 17.97 0.59
N ILE A 101 -19.11 17.57 -0.68
CA ILE A 101 -20.36 17.74 -1.44
C ILE A 101 -21.63 17.37 -0.67
N LEU A 102 -21.62 16.28 0.09
CA LEU A 102 -22.80 15.78 0.82
C LEU A 102 -23.24 16.67 2.00
N ARG A 103 -22.48 17.72 2.33
CA ARG A 103 -22.80 18.70 3.38
C ARG A 103 -23.26 20.04 2.82
N GLU A 104 -23.13 20.26 1.52
CA GLU A 104 -23.50 21.53 0.91
C GLU A 104 -25.02 21.70 0.84
N PRO A 105 -25.57 22.85 1.28
CA PRO A 105 -27.00 23.13 1.15
C PRO A 105 -27.51 22.98 -0.29
N GLY A 106 -26.71 23.38 -1.28
CA GLY A 106 -27.03 23.21 -2.70
C GLY A 106 -27.18 21.75 -3.11
N PHE A 107 -26.38 20.85 -2.51
CA PHE A 107 -26.50 19.42 -2.75
C PHE A 107 -27.83 18.86 -2.19
N ILE A 108 -28.25 19.32 -1.01
CA ILE A 108 -29.52 18.91 -0.40
C ILE A 108 -30.69 19.34 -1.28
N THR A 109 -30.66 20.57 -1.79
CA THR A 109 -31.68 21.08 -2.73
C THR A 109 -31.68 20.30 -4.03
N TRP A 110 -30.50 19.99 -4.58
CA TRP A 110 -30.38 19.17 -5.79
C TRP A 110 -30.92 17.74 -5.59
N VAL A 111 -30.61 17.09 -4.46
CA VAL A 111 -31.18 15.76 -4.13
C VAL A 111 -32.70 15.80 -4.08
N LYS A 112 -33.28 16.85 -3.49
CA LYS A 112 -34.73 17.03 -3.46
C LYS A 112 -35.30 17.25 -4.86
N TYR A 113 -34.64 18.06 -5.68
CA TYR A 113 -35.03 18.25 -7.07
C TYR A 113 -35.09 16.94 -7.84
N VAL A 114 -34.06 16.09 -7.70
CA VAL A 114 -34.03 14.77 -8.36
C VAL A 114 -35.16 13.86 -7.87
N ASP A 115 -35.53 13.89 -6.58
CA ASP A 115 -36.69 13.14 -6.11
C ASP A 115 -37.99 13.63 -6.72
N ASP A 116 -38.22 14.94 -6.66
CA ASP A 116 -39.44 15.56 -7.16
C ASP A 116 -39.58 15.32 -8.67
N LEU A 117 -38.44 15.28 -9.38
CA LEU A 117 -38.37 14.95 -10.79
C LEU A 117 -38.72 13.47 -11.06
N LYS A 118 -38.13 12.52 -10.32
CA LYS A 118 -38.46 11.08 -10.42
C LYS A 118 -39.94 10.79 -10.13
N ILE A 119 -40.57 11.56 -9.25
CA ILE A 119 -42.00 11.42 -8.92
C ILE A 119 -42.88 11.92 -10.07
N LYS A 120 -42.48 13.03 -10.70
CA LYS A 120 -43.25 13.65 -11.80
C LYS A 120 -43.08 12.96 -13.15
N HIS A 121 -41.89 12.43 -13.42
CA HIS A 121 -41.54 11.76 -14.68
C HIS A 121 -40.96 10.37 -14.39
N PRO A 122 -41.75 9.42 -13.87
CA PRO A 122 -41.28 8.10 -13.48
C PRO A 122 -40.74 7.25 -14.64
N GLU A 123 -41.10 7.58 -15.88
CA GLU A 123 -40.60 6.98 -17.11
C GLU A 123 -39.14 7.33 -17.41
N GLU A 124 -38.66 8.47 -16.93
CA GLU A 124 -37.26 8.85 -17.05
C GLU A 124 -36.45 8.11 -15.97
N GLN A 125 -35.63 7.14 -16.38
CA GLN A 125 -34.76 6.39 -15.48
C GLN A 125 -33.61 7.27 -14.97
N LEU A 126 -33.93 8.12 -13.99
CA LEU A 126 -33.02 9.12 -13.44
C LEU A 126 -32.32 8.56 -12.20
N TRP A 127 -30.99 8.68 -12.16
CA TRP A 127 -30.16 8.26 -11.03
C TRP A 127 -29.29 9.43 -10.58
N MET A 128 -29.33 9.74 -9.27
CA MET A 128 -28.40 10.67 -8.65
C MET A 128 -26.97 10.19 -8.87
N SER A 129 -26.74 8.88 -8.74
CA SER A 129 -25.43 8.27 -8.96
C SER A 129 -24.92 8.43 -10.40
N SER A 130 -25.77 8.36 -11.43
CA SER A 130 -25.37 8.65 -12.83
C SER A 130 -24.80 10.06 -12.98
N THR A 131 -25.38 11.05 -12.30
CA THR A 131 -24.87 12.43 -12.33
C THR A 131 -23.56 12.53 -11.55
N LEU A 132 -23.52 11.96 -10.35
CA LEU A 132 -22.35 12.03 -9.47
C LEU A 132 -21.13 11.30 -10.04
N THR A 133 -21.34 10.19 -10.73
CA THR A 133 -20.27 9.38 -11.33
C THR A 133 -19.60 10.04 -12.54
N LYS A 134 -20.20 11.11 -13.11
CA LYS A 134 -19.53 11.98 -14.09
C LYS A 134 -18.37 12.79 -13.47
N TYR A 135 -18.41 13.02 -12.15
CA TYR A 135 -17.46 13.88 -11.44
C TYR A 135 -16.58 13.10 -10.44
N PHE A 136 -17.07 11.96 -9.96
CA PHE A 136 -16.37 11.10 -9.01
C PHE A 136 -16.34 9.66 -9.53
N THR A 137 -15.18 8.99 -9.47
CA THR A 137 -15.16 7.53 -9.62
C THR A 137 -16.00 6.87 -8.53
N ASP A 138 -16.60 5.70 -8.80
CA ASP A 138 -17.39 4.95 -7.83
C ASP A 138 -16.62 4.75 -6.51
N GLU A 139 -15.35 4.35 -6.55
CA GLU A 139 -14.49 4.26 -5.35
C GLU A 139 -14.53 5.54 -4.49
N VAL A 140 -14.23 6.69 -5.10
CA VAL A 140 -14.19 7.99 -4.41
C VAL A 140 -15.57 8.40 -3.88
N LEU A 141 -16.62 8.21 -4.68
CA LEU A 141 -17.99 8.54 -4.29
C LEU A 141 -18.41 7.74 -3.05
N LEU A 142 -18.14 6.43 -3.03
CA LEU A 142 -18.52 5.54 -1.94
C LEU A 142 -17.64 5.73 -0.69
N GLU A 143 -16.40 6.21 -0.82
CA GLU A 143 -15.62 6.68 0.32
C GLU A 143 -16.15 8.01 0.89
N ILE A 144 -16.68 8.92 0.05
CA ILE A 144 -17.35 10.15 0.51
C ILE A 144 -18.62 9.79 1.30
N THR A 145 -19.48 8.89 0.79
CA THR A 145 -20.69 8.47 1.50
C THR A 145 -20.37 7.78 2.83
N LYS A 146 -19.35 6.91 2.85
CA LYS A 146 -18.84 6.28 4.09
C LYS A 146 -18.50 7.32 5.16
N ARG A 147 -17.73 8.36 4.82
CA ARG A 147 -17.37 9.43 5.77
C ARG A 147 -18.60 10.23 6.19
N ALA A 148 -19.49 10.54 5.26
CA ALA A 148 -20.72 11.27 5.53
C ALA A 148 -21.70 10.51 6.44
N LYS A 149 -21.68 9.17 6.45
CA LYS A 149 -22.47 8.34 7.39
C LYS A 149 -22.05 8.48 8.86
N LEU A 150 -20.88 9.05 9.14
CA LEU A 150 -20.40 9.29 10.51
C LEU A 150 -21.04 10.51 11.17
N SER A 151 -21.56 11.46 10.39
CA SER A 151 -22.27 12.66 10.89
C SER A 151 -23.78 12.42 10.86
N LYS A 152 -24.51 12.86 11.90
CA LYS A 152 -25.96 12.69 11.97
C LYS A 152 -26.67 13.44 10.84
N GLU A 153 -26.14 14.60 10.48
CA GLU A 153 -26.68 15.54 9.51
C GLU A 153 -26.62 14.96 8.08
N SER A 154 -25.46 14.41 7.67
CA SER A 154 -25.28 13.89 6.31
C SER A 154 -25.60 12.41 6.13
N LYS A 155 -25.84 11.66 7.22
CA LYS A 155 -26.05 10.20 7.17
C LYS A 155 -27.24 9.78 6.31
N LYS A 156 -28.38 10.47 6.42
CA LYS A 156 -29.60 10.12 5.64
C LYS A 156 -29.35 10.27 4.14
N ILE A 157 -28.68 11.35 3.74
CA ILE A 157 -28.33 11.63 2.35
C ILE A 157 -27.29 10.64 1.83
N ALA A 158 -26.26 10.33 2.62
CA ALA A 158 -25.24 9.36 2.23
C ALA A 158 -25.83 7.96 1.97
N ILE A 159 -26.71 7.47 2.86
CA ILE A 159 -27.41 6.20 2.67
C ILE A 159 -28.26 6.22 1.40
N LYS A 160 -28.86 7.37 1.09
CA LYS A 160 -29.69 7.53 -0.09
C LYS A 160 -28.86 7.45 -1.38
N VAL A 161 -27.73 8.15 -1.45
CA VAL A 161 -26.79 8.06 -2.59
C VAL A 161 -26.28 6.64 -2.77
N GLU A 162 -25.91 5.95 -1.68
CA GLU A 162 -25.49 4.53 -1.75
C GLU A 162 -26.60 3.62 -2.27
N ASN A 163 -27.83 3.78 -1.80
CA ASN A 163 -28.96 2.95 -2.26
C ASN A 163 -29.33 3.24 -3.72
N ASP A 164 -29.22 4.49 -4.17
CA ASP A 164 -29.44 4.88 -5.56
C ASP A 164 -28.38 4.24 -6.47
N TRP A 165 -27.10 4.32 -6.10
CA TRP A 165 -25.99 3.65 -6.80
C TRP A 165 -26.16 2.13 -6.87
N LEU A 166 -26.56 1.49 -5.75
CA LEU A 166 -26.84 0.05 -5.73
C LEU A 166 -27.96 -0.31 -6.72
N ARG A 167 -29.08 0.43 -6.71
CA ARG A 167 -30.23 0.15 -7.57
C ARG A 167 -29.91 0.38 -9.05
N GLU A 168 -29.21 1.48 -9.35
CA GLU A 168 -28.77 1.79 -10.70
C GLU A 168 -27.91 0.66 -11.26
N GLY A 169 -26.88 0.24 -10.51
CA GLY A 169 -25.97 -0.82 -10.96
C GLY A 169 -26.71 -2.11 -11.28
N ILE A 170 -27.64 -2.52 -10.40
CA ILE A 170 -28.47 -3.73 -10.60
C ILE A 170 -29.32 -3.58 -11.86
N GLN A 171 -30.04 -2.46 -12.03
CA GLN A 171 -30.91 -2.26 -13.20
C GLN A 171 -30.14 -2.15 -14.52
N LYS A 172 -28.93 -1.57 -14.49
CA LYS A 172 -28.02 -1.52 -15.65
C LYS A 172 -27.27 -2.84 -15.88
N HIS A 173 -27.61 -3.90 -15.15
CA HIS A 173 -26.98 -5.22 -15.23
C HIS A 173 -25.46 -5.19 -15.04
N LYS A 174 -24.95 -4.27 -14.20
CA LYS A 174 -23.52 -4.24 -13.86
C LYS A 174 -23.18 -5.50 -13.06
N THR A 175 -22.39 -6.39 -13.64
CA THR A 175 -22.00 -7.64 -12.97
C THR A 175 -21.20 -7.36 -11.69
N PRO A 176 -21.23 -8.26 -10.68
CA PRO A 176 -20.42 -8.11 -9.48
C PRO A 176 -18.93 -8.01 -9.79
N ASP A 177 -18.47 -8.68 -10.85
CA ASP A 177 -17.14 -8.49 -11.40
C ASP A 177 -16.91 -7.01 -11.73
N GLN A 178 -17.66 -6.42 -12.67
CA GLN A 178 -17.49 -5.02 -13.08
C GLN A 178 -17.48 -4.06 -11.88
N VAL A 179 -18.41 -4.25 -10.93
CA VAL A 179 -18.47 -3.40 -9.72
C VAL A 179 -17.24 -3.53 -8.83
N LEU A 180 -16.61 -4.71 -8.78
CA LEU A 180 -15.35 -4.90 -8.06
C LEU A 180 -14.23 -4.00 -8.64
N LEU A 181 -14.18 -3.83 -9.98
CA LEU A 181 -13.24 -2.91 -10.64
C LEU A 181 -13.60 -1.45 -10.40
N ASP A 182 -14.88 -1.11 -10.53
CA ASP A 182 -15.36 0.27 -10.33
C ASP A 182 -15.02 0.77 -8.90
N LEU A 183 -14.95 -0.15 -7.92
CA LEU A 183 -14.53 0.10 -6.53
C LEU A 183 -13.01 0.00 -6.29
N GLY A 184 -12.21 -0.22 -7.33
CA GLY A 184 -10.75 -0.20 -7.30
C GLY A 184 -10.09 -1.47 -6.76
N PHE A 185 -10.76 -2.63 -6.81
CA PHE A 185 -10.20 -3.95 -6.45
C PHE A 185 -9.97 -4.78 -7.73
N GLY A 186 -8.85 -4.60 -8.41
CA GLY A 186 -8.64 -5.39 -9.65
C GLY A 186 -7.40 -5.11 -10.47
N HIS A 187 -6.46 -4.31 -9.97
CA HIS A 187 -5.25 -3.97 -10.73
C HIS A 187 -4.14 -5.02 -10.59
N THR A 188 -3.95 -5.59 -9.41
CA THR A 188 -2.88 -6.57 -9.13
C THR A 188 -3.27 -7.52 -8.00
N THR A 189 -2.70 -8.72 -7.99
CA THR A 189 -2.71 -9.61 -6.81
C THR A 189 -1.70 -9.19 -5.75
N GLU A 190 -0.70 -8.40 -6.15
CA GLU A 190 0.24 -7.72 -5.26
C GLU A 190 -0.55 -6.75 -4.37
N HIS A 191 -0.35 -6.85 -3.04
CA HIS A 191 -1.09 -6.07 -2.03
C HIS A 191 -2.61 -6.31 -1.97
N LEU A 192 -3.14 -7.40 -2.53
CA LEU A 192 -4.58 -7.67 -2.50
C LEU A 192 -5.15 -7.73 -1.07
N ILE A 193 -4.44 -8.40 -0.16
CA ILE A 193 -4.85 -8.50 1.25
C ILE A 193 -4.74 -7.13 1.93
N ASP A 194 -3.71 -6.33 1.63
CA ASP A 194 -3.62 -4.94 2.11
C ASP A 194 -4.84 -4.12 1.66
N GLN A 195 -5.24 -4.25 0.39
CA GLN A 195 -6.40 -3.56 -0.16
C GLN A 195 -7.70 -3.99 0.52
N PHE A 196 -7.91 -5.30 0.73
CA PHE A 196 -9.09 -5.81 1.44
C PHE A 196 -9.18 -5.26 2.86
N LEU A 197 -8.06 -5.11 3.56
CA LEU A 197 -8.02 -4.52 4.90
C LEU A 197 -8.27 -3.01 4.86
N ALA A 198 -7.58 -2.29 3.98
CA ALA A 198 -7.66 -0.82 3.89
C ALA A 198 -9.04 -0.34 3.42
N LYS A 199 -9.64 -1.07 2.46
CA LYS A 199 -10.93 -0.74 1.82
C LYS A 199 -12.05 -1.69 2.26
N ASN A 200 -11.97 -2.28 3.46
CA ASN A 200 -12.96 -3.26 3.95
C ASN A 200 -14.43 -2.78 3.87
N SER A 201 -14.67 -1.47 4.03
CA SER A 201 -16.01 -0.88 3.89
C SER A 201 -16.55 -0.98 2.46
N LEU A 202 -15.70 -0.72 1.45
CA LEU A 202 -16.07 -0.87 0.04
C LEU A 202 -16.24 -2.35 -0.31
N LEU A 203 -15.38 -3.21 0.22
CA LEU A 203 -15.51 -4.66 0.05
C LEU A 203 -16.84 -5.17 0.63
N THR A 204 -17.23 -4.68 1.81
CA THR A 204 -18.52 -4.99 2.45
C THR A 204 -19.70 -4.51 1.60
N LEU A 205 -19.60 -3.31 1.00
CA LEU A 205 -20.62 -2.81 0.08
C LEU A 205 -20.72 -3.65 -1.18
N TRP A 206 -19.58 -4.06 -1.75
CA TRP A 206 -19.51 -4.96 -2.89
C TRP A 206 -20.15 -6.32 -2.60
N PHE A 207 -19.90 -6.92 -1.43
CA PHE A 207 -20.59 -8.15 -1.02
C PHE A 207 -22.11 -7.98 -0.96
N LYS A 208 -22.58 -6.84 -0.42
CA LYS A 208 -24.02 -6.50 -0.41
C LYS A 208 -24.56 -6.40 -1.83
N TYR A 209 -23.84 -5.73 -2.73
CA TYR A 209 -24.20 -5.62 -4.14
C TYR A 209 -24.29 -6.99 -4.80
N MET A 210 -23.26 -7.83 -4.69
CA MET A 210 -23.22 -9.19 -5.25
C MET A 210 -24.41 -10.03 -4.76
N ASN A 211 -24.73 -9.97 -3.47
CA ASN A 211 -25.87 -10.71 -2.91
C ASN A 211 -27.22 -10.22 -3.45
N ILE A 212 -27.36 -8.93 -3.75
CA ILE A 212 -28.57 -8.38 -4.39
C ILE A 212 -28.61 -8.82 -5.86
N PHE A 213 -27.49 -8.69 -6.58
CA PHE A 213 -27.36 -9.12 -7.98
C PHE A 213 -27.75 -10.59 -8.15
N ASN A 214 -27.19 -11.48 -7.33
CA ASN A 214 -27.49 -12.91 -7.36
C ASN A 214 -28.96 -13.25 -7.08
N LYS A 215 -29.70 -12.38 -6.38
CA LYS A 215 -31.15 -12.56 -6.15
C LYS A 215 -31.98 -12.14 -7.36
N TRP A 216 -31.53 -11.11 -8.08
CA TRP A 216 -32.21 -10.59 -9.27
C TRP A 216 -31.88 -11.40 -10.52
N TYR A 217 -30.65 -11.91 -10.62
CA TYR A 217 -30.11 -12.64 -11.76
C TYR A 217 -29.59 -14.01 -11.30
N PRO A 218 -30.47 -14.95 -10.94
CA PRO A 218 -30.07 -16.25 -10.39
C PRO A 218 -29.25 -17.10 -11.37
N GLU A 219 -29.50 -16.96 -12.68
CA GLU A 219 -28.77 -17.67 -13.75
C GLU A 219 -27.33 -17.17 -13.93
N GLU A 220 -27.04 -15.94 -13.50
CA GLU A 220 -25.71 -15.31 -13.56
C GLU A 220 -25.08 -15.18 -12.17
N LYS A 221 -25.59 -15.94 -11.21
CA LYS A 221 -25.12 -15.93 -9.83
C LYS A 221 -23.63 -16.23 -9.78
N THR A 222 -22.91 -15.43 -9.00
CA THR A 222 -21.48 -15.62 -8.72
C THR A 222 -21.20 -15.55 -7.22
N THR A 223 -20.10 -16.13 -6.80
CA THR A 223 -19.57 -16.01 -5.45
C THR A 223 -18.38 -15.05 -5.45
N MET A 224 -17.95 -14.68 -4.24
CA MET A 224 -16.80 -13.80 -4.11
C MET A 224 -15.54 -14.42 -4.68
N MET A 225 -15.32 -15.70 -4.41
CA MET A 225 -14.10 -16.35 -4.87
C MET A 225 -14.11 -16.62 -6.38
N GLU A 226 -15.27 -16.90 -6.98
CA GLU A 226 -15.39 -17.00 -8.44
C GLU A 226 -15.05 -15.65 -9.09
N THR A 227 -15.54 -14.55 -8.52
CA THR A 227 -15.24 -13.21 -9.03
C THR A 227 -13.75 -12.86 -8.89
N PHE A 228 -13.14 -13.16 -7.73
CA PHE A 228 -11.71 -12.92 -7.52
C PHE A 228 -10.86 -13.80 -8.43
N THR A 229 -11.19 -15.08 -8.55
CA THR A 229 -10.47 -16.03 -9.40
C THR A 229 -10.60 -15.67 -10.88
N LYS A 230 -11.78 -15.21 -11.33
CA LYS A 230 -11.97 -14.70 -12.69
C LYS A 230 -11.03 -13.54 -13.03
N ARG A 231 -10.73 -12.68 -12.04
CA ARG A 231 -9.80 -11.55 -12.22
C ARG A 231 -8.34 -11.93 -12.09
N PHE A 232 -8.02 -12.67 -11.06
CA PHE A 232 -6.65 -12.83 -10.56
C PHE A 232 -6.03 -14.19 -10.90
N GLY A 233 -6.86 -15.12 -11.39
CA GLY A 233 -6.50 -16.52 -11.62
C GLY A 233 -6.37 -17.33 -10.34
N ASP A 234 -6.60 -18.63 -10.45
CA ASP A 234 -6.49 -19.59 -9.33
C ASP A 234 -5.08 -19.60 -8.74
N TYR A 235 -4.06 -19.68 -9.60
CA TYR A 235 -2.65 -19.60 -9.25
C TYR A 235 -2.35 -18.31 -8.46
N GLY A 236 -2.78 -17.15 -8.97
CA GLY A 236 -2.52 -15.86 -8.34
C GLY A 236 -3.16 -15.76 -6.97
N MET A 237 -4.43 -16.15 -6.86
CA MET A 237 -5.15 -16.17 -5.60
C MET A 237 -4.52 -17.11 -4.57
N ALA A 238 -4.24 -18.37 -4.95
CA ALA A 238 -3.66 -19.35 -4.04
C ALA A 238 -2.28 -18.91 -3.53
N LYS A 239 -1.46 -18.37 -4.42
CA LYS A 239 -0.12 -17.87 -4.09
C LYS A 239 -0.16 -16.67 -3.15
N THR A 240 -1.02 -15.69 -3.44
CA THR A 240 -1.19 -14.51 -2.58
C THR A 240 -1.68 -14.90 -1.19
N LEU A 241 -2.73 -15.74 -1.09
CA LEU A 241 -3.26 -16.19 0.21
C LEU A 241 -2.21 -16.89 1.06
N HIS A 242 -1.40 -17.78 0.45
CA HIS A 242 -0.35 -18.49 1.17
C HIS A 242 0.80 -17.57 1.57
N ASN A 243 1.32 -16.74 0.65
CA ASN A 243 2.43 -15.84 0.94
C ASN A 243 2.08 -14.85 2.06
N SER A 244 0.83 -14.38 2.10
CA SER A 244 0.33 -13.54 3.18
C SER A 244 0.40 -14.19 4.56
N LYS A 245 0.45 -15.52 4.71
CA LYS A 245 0.66 -16.16 6.02
C LYS A 245 2.05 -15.93 6.60
N THR A 246 3.04 -15.70 5.74
CA THR A 246 4.46 -15.54 6.13
C THR A 246 4.89 -14.09 6.23
N GLN A 247 4.04 -13.17 5.78
CA GLN A 247 4.30 -11.73 5.86
C GLN A 247 4.09 -11.20 7.27
N ASN A 248 4.91 -10.21 7.66
CA ASN A 248 4.72 -9.48 8.91
C ASN A 248 3.67 -8.37 8.69
N TRP A 249 2.49 -8.56 9.27
CA TRP A 249 1.36 -7.63 9.16
C TRP A 249 1.32 -6.56 10.25
N GLY A 250 2.31 -6.52 11.14
CA GLY A 250 2.34 -5.59 12.26
C GLY A 250 1.03 -5.60 13.06
N THR A 251 0.39 -4.43 13.19
CA THR A 251 -0.87 -4.27 13.95
C THR A 251 -2.09 -4.90 13.28
N PHE A 252 -2.00 -5.35 12.02
CA PHE A 252 -3.09 -6.02 11.30
C PHE A 252 -3.05 -7.55 11.42
N GLY A 253 -2.03 -8.13 12.07
CA GLY A 253 -1.82 -9.58 12.17
C GLY A 253 -3.06 -10.38 12.59
N GLU A 254 -3.70 -9.99 13.70
CA GLU A 254 -4.89 -10.69 14.21
C GLU A 254 -6.07 -10.71 13.22
N LYS A 255 -6.24 -9.63 12.43
CA LYS A 255 -7.29 -9.58 11.40
C LYS A 255 -6.97 -10.52 10.24
N VAL A 256 -5.71 -10.57 9.83
CA VAL A 256 -5.24 -11.44 8.74
C VAL A 256 -5.33 -12.90 9.12
N GLU A 257 -4.94 -13.26 10.35
CA GLU A 257 -5.06 -14.62 10.89
C GLU A 257 -6.50 -15.14 10.88
N LYS A 258 -7.49 -14.25 11.06
CA LYS A 258 -8.92 -14.60 10.97
C LYS A 258 -9.45 -14.60 9.52
N LEU A 259 -8.91 -13.75 8.65
CA LEU A 259 -9.38 -13.57 7.28
C LEU A 259 -8.86 -14.67 6.34
N LEU A 260 -7.56 -14.99 6.38
CA LEU A 260 -6.94 -15.91 5.43
C LEU A 260 -7.58 -17.31 5.43
N PRO A 261 -7.84 -17.97 6.59
CA PRO A 261 -8.45 -19.30 6.58
C PRO A 261 -9.85 -19.30 5.94
N ARG A 262 -10.60 -18.19 6.06
CA ARG A 262 -11.92 -18.05 5.43
C ARG A 262 -11.81 -17.92 3.92
N LEU A 263 -10.84 -17.15 3.43
CA LEU A 263 -10.58 -17.01 2.00
C LEU A 263 -10.08 -18.33 1.39
N GLU A 264 -9.14 -19.01 2.04
CA GLU A 264 -8.68 -20.33 1.59
C GLU A 264 -9.82 -21.34 1.55
N SER A 265 -10.64 -21.40 2.61
CA SER A 265 -11.81 -22.29 2.64
C SER A 265 -12.81 -21.97 1.53
N ALA A 266 -13.02 -20.68 1.23
CA ALA A 266 -13.87 -20.26 0.13
C ALA A 266 -13.31 -20.67 -1.24
N GLN A 267 -11.98 -20.65 -1.43
CA GLN A 267 -11.32 -21.13 -2.64
C GLN A 267 -11.46 -22.63 -2.83
N LEU A 268 -11.19 -23.42 -1.79
CA LEU A 268 -11.39 -24.87 -1.85
C LEU A 268 -12.86 -25.23 -2.14
N LYS A 269 -13.79 -24.54 -1.46
CA LYS A 269 -15.22 -24.74 -1.66
C LYS A 269 -15.66 -24.39 -3.08
N MET A 270 -15.20 -23.28 -3.64
CA MET A 270 -15.49 -22.90 -5.02
C MET A 270 -15.11 -24.00 -6.00
N TRP A 271 -13.91 -24.56 -5.88
CA TRP A 271 -13.48 -25.68 -6.74
C TRP A 271 -14.34 -26.93 -6.55
N LEU A 272 -14.71 -27.26 -5.30
CA LEU A 272 -15.57 -28.41 -4.99
C LEU A 272 -17.00 -28.25 -5.49
N ASP A 273 -17.54 -27.04 -5.48
CA ASP A 273 -18.89 -26.72 -5.93
C ASP A 273 -18.95 -26.59 -7.46
N SER A 274 -17.80 -26.33 -8.11
CA SER A 274 -17.62 -26.33 -9.58
C SER A 274 -17.16 -27.68 -10.15
N ASP A 275 -17.36 -28.77 -9.39
CA ASP A 275 -17.00 -30.15 -9.71
C ASP A 275 -15.57 -30.35 -10.25
N LYS A 276 -14.61 -29.53 -9.80
CA LYS A 276 -13.21 -29.65 -10.24
C LYS A 276 -12.59 -30.91 -9.67
N THR A 277 -11.95 -31.70 -10.51
CA THR A 277 -11.16 -32.84 -10.05
C THR A 277 -9.86 -32.38 -9.37
N THR A 278 -9.20 -33.27 -8.64
CA THR A 278 -7.89 -32.96 -8.08
C THR A 278 -6.83 -32.71 -9.16
N ASP A 279 -6.97 -33.31 -10.34
CA ASP A 279 -6.10 -33.04 -11.49
C ASP A 279 -6.41 -31.69 -12.16
N ASP A 280 -7.66 -31.26 -12.20
CA ASP A 280 -8.00 -29.92 -12.70
C ASP A 280 -7.36 -28.83 -11.83
N VAL A 281 -7.49 -28.95 -10.50
CA VAL A 281 -6.87 -28.00 -9.58
C VAL A 281 -5.34 -28.07 -9.65
N PHE A 282 -4.77 -29.25 -9.89
CA PHE A 282 -3.32 -29.38 -10.11
C PHE A 282 -2.84 -28.51 -11.29
N LYS A 283 -3.58 -28.54 -12.41
CA LYS A 283 -3.31 -27.73 -13.61
C LYS A 283 -3.60 -26.24 -13.41
N LEU A 284 -4.70 -25.90 -12.74
CA LEU A 284 -5.04 -24.50 -12.42
C LEU A 284 -3.97 -23.82 -11.56
N LEU A 285 -3.33 -24.59 -10.68
CA LEU A 285 -2.21 -24.13 -9.86
C LEU A 285 -0.84 -24.27 -10.55
N LYS A 286 -0.81 -24.69 -11.82
CA LYS A 286 0.39 -24.84 -12.64
C LYS A 286 1.45 -25.75 -12.03
N LEU A 287 1.01 -26.79 -11.31
CA LEU A 287 1.93 -27.77 -10.71
C LEU A 287 2.42 -28.81 -11.73
N ASP A 288 1.87 -28.82 -12.94
CA ASP A 288 2.25 -29.66 -14.08
C ASP A 288 3.29 -29.04 -15.02
N ASP A 289 3.62 -27.75 -14.86
CA ASP A 289 4.66 -27.09 -15.65
C ASP A 289 6.01 -27.85 -15.54
N GLU A 290 6.73 -27.97 -16.66
CA GLU A 290 7.88 -28.88 -16.88
C GLU A 290 9.04 -28.75 -15.86
N VAL A 291 9.04 -27.72 -15.03
CA VAL A 291 10.06 -27.47 -14.01
C VAL A 291 9.95 -28.44 -12.80
N HIS A 292 8.89 -29.28 -12.73
CA HIS A 292 8.58 -30.11 -11.55
C HIS A 292 8.93 -31.60 -11.63
N PHE A 293 9.63 -32.07 -12.67
CA PHE A 293 9.95 -33.52 -12.83
C PHE A 293 10.66 -34.18 -11.64
N TYR A 294 11.40 -33.41 -10.84
CA TYR A 294 12.20 -33.92 -9.73
C TYR A 294 11.75 -33.44 -8.34
N THR A 295 11.14 -32.25 -8.24
CA THR A 295 10.66 -31.64 -6.98
C THR A 295 9.61 -30.56 -7.24
N PHE A 296 8.73 -30.31 -6.28
CA PHE A 296 7.86 -29.13 -6.30
C PHE A 296 8.65 -27.88 -5.87
N GLN A 297 8.79 -26.91 -6.77
CA GLN A 297 9.47 -25.65 -6.42
C GLN A 297 8.59 -24.78 -5.54
N ASP A 298 7.30 -24.66 -5.89
CA ASP A 298 6.35 -23.84 -5.16
C ASP A 298 5.60 -24.67 -4.10
N LYS A 299 6.12 -24.66 -2.87
CA LYS A 299 5.50 -25.35 -1.74
C LYS A 299 4.18 -24.75 -1.32
N ALA A 300 3.98 -23.46 -1.57
CA ALA A 300 2.74 -22.79 -1.23
C ALA A 300 1.59 -23.42 -2.02
N LEU A 301 1.78 -23.54 -3.33
CA LEU A 301 0.83 -24.13 -4.25
C LEU A 301 0.66 -25.64 -4.03
N LEU A 302 1.75 -26.37 -3.76
CA LEU A 302 1.66 -27.77 -3.34
C LEU A 302 0.80 -27.93 -2.10
N THR A 303 0.98 -27.07 -1.10
CA THR A 303 0.20 -27.10 0.15
C THR A 303 -1.27 -26.84 -0.11
N THR A 304 -1.59 -25.85 -0.95
CA THR A 304 -2.97 -25.55 -1.35
C THR A 304 -3.61 -26.71 -2.11
N TRP A 305 -2.89 -27.34 -3.05
CA TRP A 305 -3.38 -28.50 -3.78
C TRP A 305 -3.64 -29.70 -2.88
N VAL A 306 -2.75 -30.03 -1.95
CA VAL A 306 -2.95 -31.12 -1.00
C VAL A 306 -4.09 -30.81 -0.02
N SER A 307 -4.26 -29.54 0.36
CA SER A 307 -5.44 -29.10 1.12
C SER A 307 -6.73 -29.34 0.34
N TYR A 308 -6.73 -29.10 -0.96
CA TYR A 308 -7.84 -29.44 -1.85
C TYR A 308 -8.10 -30.94 -1.92
N ILE A 309 -7.06 -31.79 -2.07
CA ILE A 309 -7.20 -33.25 -2.00
C ILE A 309 -7.87 -33.65 -0.69
N ASN A 310 -7.44 -33.08 0.44
CA ASN A 310 -8.06 -33.37 1.74
C ASN A 310 -9.55 -33.00 1.74
N ALA A 311 -9.92 -31.81 1.24
CA ALA A 311 -11.31 -31.38 1.16
C ALA A 311 -12.14 -32.28 0.22
N PHE A 312 -11.59 -32.64 -0.94
CA PHE A 312 -12.18 -33.54 -1.91
C PHE A 312 -12.44 -34.94 -1.34
N ILE A 313 -11.46 -35.53 -0.65
CA ILE A 313 -11.61 -36.83 0.01
C ILE A 313 -12.55 -36.77 1.21
N THR A 314 -12.62 -35.62 1.91
CA THR A 314 -13.61 -35.43 2.98
C THR A 314 -15.04 -35.46 2.43
N LYS A 315 -15.28 -34.86 1.26
CA LYS A 315 -16.58 -34.92 0.55
C LYS A 315 -16.82 -36.28 -0.12
N ASN A 316 -15.76 -36.96 -0.57
CA ASN A 316 -15.82 -38.22 -1.33
C ASN A 316 -14.92 -39.33 -0.73
N PRO A 317 -15.22 -39.87 0.47
CA PRO A 317 -14.34 -40.82 1.14
C PRO A 317 -14.01 -42.09 0.34
N GLY A 318 -14.95 -42.55 -0.50
CA GLY A 318 -14.79 -43.75 -1.34
C GLY A 318 -13.69 -43.64 -2.40
N GLN A 319 -13.36 -42.42 -2.85
CA GLN A 319 -12.34 -42.20 -3.89
C GLN A 319 -10.90 -42.21 -3.35
N LYS A 320 -10.72 -42.29 -2.02
CA LYS A 320 -9.40 -42.21 -1.37
C LYS A 320 -8.41 -43.24 -1.92
N LYS A 321 -8.83 -44.50 -2.06
CA LYS A 321 -7.96 -45.59 -2.51
C LYS A 321 -7.50 -45.38 -3.96
N GLU A 322 -8.42 -45.02 -4.84
CA GLU A 322 -8.15 -44.77 -6.25
C GLU A 322 -7.23 -43.57 -6.44
N LEU A 323 -7.52 -42.45 -5.77
CA LEU A 323 -6.71 -41.24 -5.83
C LEU A 323 -5.25 -41.50 -5.41
N PHE A 324 -5.02 -42.16 -4.28
CA PHE A 324 -3.65 -42.49 -3.85
C PHE A 324 -2.97 -43.52 -4.76
N SER A 325 -3.73 -44.36 -5.47
CA SER A 325 -3.17 -45.28 -6.48
C SER A 325 -2.73 -44.50 -7.72
N ALA A 326 -3.54 -43.55 -8.18
CA ALA A 326 -3.19 -42.64 -9.27
C ALA A 326 -1.95 -41.80 -8.93
N LEU A 327 -1.86 -41.24 -7.71
CA LEU A 327 -0.67 -40.51 -7.25
C LEU A 327 0.60 -41.37 -7.29
N LYS A 328 0.51 -42.62 -6.86
CA LYS A 328 1.64 -43.57 -6.90
C LYS A 328 2.11 -43.88 -8.32
N LEU A 329 1.18 -43.94 -9.27
CA LEU A 329 1.49 -44.21 -10.68
C LEU A 329 2.08 -42.99 -11.36
N ARG A 330 1.54 -41.80 -11.05
CA ARG A 330 1.90 -40.53 -11.69
C ARG A 330 3.26 -40.00 -11.23
N PHE A 331 3.57 -40.10 -9.94
CA PHE A 331 4.73 -39.42 -9.36
C PHE A 331 5.87 -40.39 -9.03
N LYS A 332 7.09 -39.98 -9.39
CA LYS A 332 8.33 -40.63 -8.93
C LYS A 332 8.46 -40.51 -7.40
N ASP A 333 9.34 -41.32 -6.82
CA ASP A 333 9.47 -41.46 -5.36
C ASP A 333 9.62 -40.14 -4.61
N ARG A 334 10.48 -39.23 -5.07
CA ARG A 334 10.73 -37.96 -4.39
C ARG A 334 9.53 -37.00 -4.44
N PRO A 335 9.00 -36.60 -5.61
CA PRO A 335 7.77 -35.79 -5.67
C PRO A 335 6.61 -36.42 -4.89
N LEU A 336 6.43 -37.74 -4.98
CA LEU A 336 5.40 -38.43 -4.21
C LEU A 336 5.60 -38.25 -2.70
N ASN A 337 6.82 -38.42 -2.18
CA ASN A 337 7.07 -38.19 -0.75
C ASN A 337 6.84 -36.73 -0.35
N GLU A 338 7.16 -35.75 -1.19
CA GLU A 338 6.84 -34.34 -0.91
C GLU A 338 5.33 -34.12 -0.75
N ILE A 339 4.50 -34.75 -1.60
CA ILE A 339 3.04 -34.76 -1.46
C ILE A 339 2.62 -35.43 -0.14
N LEU A 340 3.20 -36.59 0.17
CA LEU A 340 2.86 -37.34 1.38
C LEU A 340 3.23 -36.56 2.66
N ASN A 341 4.35 -35.85 2.67
CA ASN A 341 4.79 -35.04 3.81
C ASN A 341 3.77 -33.93 4.10
N VAL A 342 3.31 -33.23 3.07
CA VAL A 342 2.24 -32.23 3.20
C VAL A 342 0.92 -32.89 3.65
N ALA A 343 0.56 -34.03 3.04
CA ALA A 343 -0.68 -34.75 3.33
C ALA A 343 -0.79 -35.23 4.78
N LYS A 344 0.33 -35.50 5.45
CA LYS A 344 0.37 -35.90 6.87
C LYS A 344 -0.23 -34.88 7.82
N HIS A 345 -0.21 -33.60 7.44
CA HIS A 345 -0.78 -32.53 8.25
C HIS A 345 -2.31 -32.39 8.10
N PHE A 346 -2.94 -33.22 7.26
CA PHE A 346 -4.38 -33.14 6.98
C PHE A 346 -5.13 -34.36 7.52
N PRO A 347 -6.17 -34.18 8.36
CA PRO A 347 -6.84 -35.29 9.07
C PRO A 347 -7.37 -36.42 8.17
N SER A 348 -8.01 -36.09 7.05
CA SER A 348 -8.71 -37.11 6.23
C SER A 348 -7.76 -37.98 5.41
N ILE A 349 -6.53 -37.51 5.17
CA ILE A 349 -5.55 -38.16 4.29
C ILE A 349 -4.22 -38.50 4.98
N GLY A 350 -3.96 -37.94 6.16
CA GLY A 350 -2.68 -38.06 6.85
C GLY A 350 -2.33 -39.47 7.33
N GLY A 351 -3.34 -40.23 7.78
CA GLY A 351 -3.16 -41.65 8.12
C GLY A 351 -2.71 -42.47 6.91
N THR A 352 -3.38 -42.29 5.77
CA THR A 352 -3.00 -42.96 4.50
C THR A 352 -1.61 -42.55 4.04
N ALA A 353 -1.27 -41.26 4.13
CA ALA A 353 0.04 -40.77 3.76
C ALA A 353 1.16 -41.41 4.63
N THR A 354 0.90 -41.55 5.93
CA THR A 354 1.80 -42.22 6.87
C THR A 354 2.00 -43.69 6.53
N THR A 355 0.93 -44.43 6.26
CA THR A 355 1.02 -45.85 5.86
C THR A 355 1.82 -46.03 4.56
N ILE A 356 1.56 -45.20 3.55
CA ILE A 356 2.28 -45.27 2.27
C ILE A 356 3.77 -45.02 2.47
N GLN A 357 4.13 -44.00 3.25
CA GLN A 357 5.52 -43.66 3.48
C GLN A 357 6.24 -44.70 4.33
N ALA A 358 5.59 -45.29 5.34
CA ALA A 358 6.14 -46.40 6.12
C ALA A 358 6.49 -47.60 5.22
N GLY A 359 5.58 -47.97 4.31
CA GLY A 359 5.84 -49.02 3.32
C GLY A 359 6.99 -48.68 2.35
N LYS A 360 7.16 -47.41 1.97
CA LYS A 360 8.32 -46.96 1.17
C LYS A 360 9.63 -47.11 1.94
N ILE A 361 9.69 -46.68 3.20
CA ILE A 361 10.90 -46.80 4.04
C ILE A 361 11.30 -48.28 4.19
N GLN A 362 10.32 -49.17 4.42
CA GLN A 362 10.56 -50.62 4.45
C GLN A 362 11.12 -51.15 3.12
N LYS A 363 10.58 -50.71 1.99
CA LYS A 363 11.08 -51.07 0.65
C LYS A 363 12.51 -50.57 0.41
N TYR A 364 12.83 -49.34 0.81
CA TYR A 364 14.19 -48.81 0.72
C TYR A 364 15.17 -49.66 1.55
N PHE A 365 14.75 -50.10 2.74
CA PHE A 365 15.57 -50.91 3.63
C PHE A 365 15.83 -52.31 3.07
N ALA A 366 14.78 -52.94 2.52
CA ALA A 366 14.87 -54.23 1.85
C ALA A 366 15.87 -54.18 0.66
N ASN A 367 15.84 -53.08 -0.10
CA ASN A 367 16.73 -52.85 -1.24
C ASN A 367 18.11 -52.30 -0.86
N ASN A 368 18.44 -52.19 0.43
CA ASN A 368 19.71 -51.67 0.94
C ASN A 368 20.09 -50.29 0.36
N VAL A 369 19.11 -49.39 0.21
CA VAL A 369 19.32 -48.04 -0.31
C VAL A 369 20.11 -47.21 0.71
N SER A 370 21.09 -46.41 0.25
CA SER A 370 21.91 -45.60 1.16
C SER A 370 21.06 -44.61 2.00
N PRO A 371 21.34 -44.45 3.32
CA PRO A 371 20.74 -43.41 4.15
C PRO A 371 20.72 -42.02 3.52
N LYS A 372 21.82 -41.61 2.87
CA LYS A 372 21.88 -40.34 2.14
C LYS A 372 20.81 -40.27 1.03
N ARG A 373 20.69 -41.32 0.22
CA ARG A 373 19.69 -41.36 -0.85
C ARG A 373 18.26 -41.41 -0.32
N VAL A 374 18.01 -42.15 0.76
CA VAL A 374 16.68 -42.17 1.39
C VAL A 374 16.29 -40.80 1.93
N PHE A 375 17.24 -40.04 2.50
CA PHE A 375 16.99 -38.66 2.94
C PHE A 375 16.49 -37.77 1.79
N GLU A 376 17.10 -37.89 0.62
CA GLU A 376 16.68 -37.18 -0.60
C GLU A 376 15.31 -37.65 -1.11
N LEU A 377 15.11 -38.97 -1.17
CA LEU A 377 13.87 -39.59 -1.66
C LEU A 377 12.67 -39.26 -0.75
N LEU A 378 12.88 -39.12 0.55
CA LEU A 378 11.85 -38.71 1.51
C LEU A 378 11.56 -37.20 1.47
N GLY A 379 12.32 -36.41 0.70
CA GLY A 379 12.13 -34.96 0.60
C GLY A 379 12.50 -34.18 1.87
N LEU A 380 13.24 -34.79 2.81
CA LEU A 380 13.54 -34.22 4.13
C LEU A 380 14.33 -32.90 4.05
N SER A 381 15.20 -32.75 3.05
CA SER A 381 15.92 -31.49 2.77
C SER A 381 15.01 -30.27 2.58
N LYS A 382 13.74 -30.50 2.22
CA LYS A 382 12.74 -29.45 2.02
C LYS A 382 11.96 -29.13 3.31
N GLU A 383 12.01 -29.94 4.36
CA GLU A 383 11.25 -29.68 5.58
C GLU A 383 11.89 -28.63 6.49
N ARG A 384 13.11 -28.14 6.16
CA ARG A 384 13.90 -27.08 6.82
C ARG A 384 13.49 -26.78 8.27
N ASN A 385 12.49 -25.93 8.47
CA ASN A 385 12.12 -25.40 9.78
C ASN A 385 11.43 -26.41 10.70
N TYR A 386 10.79 -27.45 10.15
CA TYR A 386 10.00 -28.44 10.90
C TYR A 386 10.60 -29.85 10.84
N ILE A 387 11.78 -30.00 10.25
CA ILE A 387 12.42 -31.31 10.06
C ILE A 387 12.61 -32.05 11.39
N LEU A 388 12.92 -31.33 12.47
CA LEU A 388 13.16 -31.93 13.78
C LEU A 388 11.90 -32.49 14.43
N ASP A 389 10.75 -31.88 14.17
CA ASP A 389 9.46 -32.35 14.66
C ASP A 389 8.84 -33.41 13.72
N SER A 390 9.43 -33.60 12.54
CA SER A 390 8.88 -34.47 11.50
C SER A 390 8.95 -35.95 11.91
N PRO A 391 7.82 -36.67 11.99
CA PRO A 391 7.83 -38.11 12.22
C PRO A 391 8.58 -38.88 11.12
N VAL A 392 8.69 -38.29 9.92
CA VAL A 392 9.43 -38.84 8.79
C VAL A 392 10.92 -38.80 9.06
N PHE A 393 11.42 -37.70 9.61
CA PHE A 393 12.82 -37.53 9.99
C PHE A 393 13.23 -38.55 11.06
N HIS A 394 12.40 -38.72 12.10
CA HIS A 394 12.62 -39.74 13.12
C HIS A 394 12.65 -41.17 12.54
N SER A 395 11.71 -41.47 11.63
CA SER A 395 11.70 -42.77 10.94
C SER A 395 12.95 -42.98 10.09
N TRP A 396 13.46 -41.93 9.45
CA TRP A 396 14.71 -41.96 8.70
C TRP A 396 15.94 -42.11 9.59
N MET A 397 15.98 -41.50 10.78
CA MET A 397 17.06 -41.73 11.73
C MET A 397 17.14 -43.21 12.15
N ASN A 398 16.00 -43.79 12.52
CA ASN A 398 15.91 -45.22 12.83
C ASN A 398 16.35 -46.09 11.65
N TYR A 399 16.03 -45.66 10.42
CA TYR A 399 16.51 -46.30 9.21
C TYR A 399 18.05 -46.26 9.11
N VAL A 400 18.69 -45.13 9.41
CA VAL A 400 20.16 -45.02 9.37
C VAL A 400 20.81 -45.97 10.37
N GLU A 401 20.28 -46.04 11.60
CA GLU A 401 20.77 -46.96 12.62
C GLU A 401 20.63 -48.42 12.17
N ALA A 402 19.45 -48.81 11.68
CA ALA A 402 19.20 -50.15 11.18
C ALA A 402 20.09 -50.50 9.98
N PHE A 403 20.29 -49.56 9.06
CA PHE A 403 21.17 -49.72 7.91
C PHE A 403 22.62 -49.93 8.34
N ASN A 404 23.13 -49.13 9.27
CA ASN A 404 24.50 -49.22 9.76
C ASN A 404 24.74 -50.52 10.55
N LYS A 405 23.75 -50.98 11.31
CA LYS A 405 23.81 -52.27 12.01
C LYS A 405 23.85 -53.45 11.03
N LYS A 406 23.08 -53.37 9.93
CA LYS A 406 23.08 -54.38 8.86
C LYS A 406 24.35 -54.35 8.02
N ASN A 407 24.99 -53.18 7.88
CA ASN A 407 26.15 -52.95 7.03
C ASN A 407 27.36 -52.42 7.84
N PRO A 408 27.96 -53.23 8.74
CA PRO A 408 29.03 -52.75 9.63
C PRO A 408 30.27 -52.22 8.89
N ASN A 409 30.56 -52.72 7.70
CA ASN A 409 31.70 -52.30 6.86
C ASN A 409 31.37 -51.14 5.91
N LYS A 410 30.12 -50.67 5.87
CA LYS A 410 29.64 -49.59 4.98
C LYS A 410 28.70 -48.66 5.75
N GLN A 411 29.07 -48.28 6.96
CA GLN A 411 28.27 -47.36 7.76
C GLN A 411 28.22 -45.99 7.09
N GLU A 412 27.04 -45.39 7.05
CA GLU A 412 26.83 -44.04 6.55
C GLU A 412 26.49 -43.07 7.68
N SER A 413 26.92 -41.82 7.50
CA SER A 413 26.63 -40.76 8.45
C SER A 413 25.18 -40.30 8.34
N TRP A 414 24.46 -40.30 9.46
CA TRP A 414 23.16 -39.63 9.56
C TRP A 414 23.30 -38.10 9.53
N PHE A 415 24.47 -37.55 9.87
CA PHE A 415 24.65 -36.11 10.01
C PHE A 415 24.98 -35.42 8.67
N LEU A 416 25.72 -36.09 7.78
CA LEU A 416 26.15 -35.49 6.51
C LEU A 416 24.99 -35.00 5.62
N PRO A 417 23.92 -35.79 5.37
CA PRO A 417 22.81 -35.34 4.54
C PRO A 417 22.08 -34.12 5.12
N LEU A 418 22.00 -34.06 6.46
CA LEU A 418 21.42 -32.92 7.19
C LEU A 418 22.27 -31.66 6.99
N ARG A 419 23.60 -31.77 7.18
CA ARG A 419 24.56 -30.67 7.02
C ARG A 419 24.58 -30.11 5.59
N GLU A 420 24.55 -30.97 4.58
CA GLU A 420 24.55 -30.56 3.17
C GLU A 420 23.25 -29.85 2.76
N SER A 421 22.14 -30.14 3.45
CA SER A 421 20.80 -29.68 3.03
C SER A 421 20.29 -28.46 3.78
N ILE A 422 20.71 -28.28 5.04
CA ILE A 422 20.16 -27.27 5.95
C ILE A 422 21.31 -26.59 6.71
N PRO A 423 21.29 -25.26 6.88
CA PRO A 423 22.22 -24.56 7.78
C PRO A 423 22.09 -25.12 9.20
N VAL A 424 23.10 -25.89 9.65
CA VAL A 424 23.05 -26.64 10.91
C VAL A 424 22.85 -25.72 12.12
N VAL A 425 23.35 -24.48 12.06
CA VAL A 425 23.19 -23.48 13.13
C VAL A 425 21.73 -23.17 13.43
N GLU A 426 20.93 -22.91 12.39
CA GLU A 426 19.52 -22.58 12.57
C GLU A 426 18.73 -23.74 13.16
N VAL A 427 19.09 -24.96 12.76
CA VAL A 427 18.47 -26.20 13.26
C VAL A 427 18.87 -26.43 14.71
N PHE A 428 20.15 -26.22 15.03
CA PHE A 428 20.73 -26.39 16.35
C PHE A 428 20.14 -25.42 17.38
N GLU A 429 20.11 -24.11 17.08
CA GLU A 429 19.58 -23.10 18.00
C GLU A 429 18.10 -23.35 18.32
N ARG A 430 17.29 -23.67 17.29
CA ARG A 430 15.86 -23.97 17.50
C ARG A 430 15.66 -25.25 18.31
N ALA A 431 16.47 -26.29 18.03
CA ALA A 431 16.36 -27.57 18.73
C ALA A 431 16.58 -27.43 20.23
N LEU A 432 17.56 -26.60 20.64
CA LEU A 432 17.90 -26.36 22.04
C LEU A 432 16.93 -25.40 22.74
N GLN A 433 16.22 -24.54 22.01
CA GLN A 433 15.22 -23.65 22.59
C GLN A 433 13.90 -24.35 22.91
N ASN A 434 13.57 -25.46 22.22
CA ASN A 434 12.35 -26.21 22.45
C ASN A 434 12.62 -27.49 23.28
N PRO A 435 12.05 -27.62 24.50
CA PRO A 435 12.26 -28.79 25.36
C PRO A 435 11.92 -30.13 24.67
N ASN A 436 10.95 -30.14 23.77
CA ASN A 436 10.52 -31.36 23.06
C ASN A 436 11.56 -31.85 22.04
N THR A 437 12.39 -30.94 21.50
CA THR A 437 13.43 -31.25 20.51
C THR A 437 14.83 -31.26 21.10
N MET A 438 14.98 -30.98 22.40
CA MET A 438 16.27 -30.87 23.10
C MET A 438 17.18 -32.08 22.89
N ASN A 439 16.62 -33.29 22.95
CA ASN A 439 17.39 -34.54 22.75
C ASN A 439 17.97 -34.64 21.33
N ILE A 440 17.20 -34.21 20.34
CA ILE A 440 17.63 -34.15 18.94
C ILE A 440 18.69 -33.06 18.77
N GLY A 441 18.50 -31.90 19.42
CA GLY A 441 19.49 -30.82 19.47
C GLY A 441 20.85 -31.29 19.98
N LYS A 442 20.89 -31.99 21.12
CA LYS A 442 22.12 -32.60 21.65
C LYS A 442 22.72 -33.65 20.72
N MET A 443 21.90 -34.37 19.96
CA MET A 443 22.39 -35.33 18.99
C MET A 443 23.04 -34.64 17.79
N ILE A 444 22.44 -33.56 17.29
CA ILE A 444 22.97 -32.67 16.24
C ILE A 444 24.28 -32.03 16.68
N GLU A 445 24.35 -31.56 17.92
CA GLU A 445 25.56 -31.04 18.55
C GLU A 445 26.72 -32.03 18.46
N ARG A 446 26.51 -33.26 18.94
CA ARG A 446 27.51 -34.33 18.89
C ARG A 446 27.91 -34.69 17.46
N GLY A 447 26.94 -34.73 16.54
CA GLY A 447 27.18 -34.96 15.11
C GLY A 447 28.06 -33.88 14.50
N TRP A 448 27.76 -32.61 14.79
CA TRP A 448 28.51 -31.46 14.32
C TRP A 448 29.94 -31.42 14.87
N ILE A 449 30.13 -31.68 16.18
CA ILE A 449 31.47 -31.76 16.80
C ILE A 449 32.28 -32.87 16.13
N LYS A 450 31.72 -34.08 15.97
CA LYS A 450 32.41 -35.22 15.37
C LYS A 450 32.82 -34.95 13.92
N ASP A 451 31.93 -34.38 13.11
CA ASP A 451 32.21 -34.05 11.71
C ASP A 451 33.27 -32.94 11.63
N SER A 452 33.14 -31.88 12.43
CA SER A 452 34.12 -30.78 12.46
C SER A 452 35.51 -31.24 12.93
N LEU A 453 35.59 -32.19 13.86
CA LEU A 453 36.86 -32.81 14.29
C LEU A 453 37.44 -33.69 13.19
N HIS A 454 36.60 -34.43 12.46
CA HIS A 454 37.03 -35.29 11.35
C HIS A 454 37.67 -34.48 10.23
N TRP A 455 37.08 -33.34 9.87
CA TRP A 455 37.62 -32.42 8.86
C TRP A 455 38.71 -31.50 9.38
N LYS A 456 39.08 -31.60 10.67
CA LYS A 456 40.10 -30.77 11.34
C LYS A 456 39.84 -29.27 11.13
N THR A 457 38.59 -28.85 11.21
CA THR A 457 38.21 -27.44 11.01
C THR A 457 38.73 -26.58 12.15
N SER A 458 39.57 -25.58 11.90
CA SER A 458 40.12 -24.74 13.00
C SER A 458 39.00 -24.13 13.87
N PRO A 459 39.13 -24.13 15.21
CA PRO A 459 38.18 -23.46 16.11
C PRO A 459 37.95 -21.98 15.78
N LYS A 460 38.94 -21.30 15.18
CA LYS A 460 38.80 -19.92 14.67
C LYS A 460 37.71 -19.81 13.60
N ASN A 461 37.59 -20.81 12.73
CA ASN A 461 36.59 -20.82 11.65
C ASN A 461 35.24 -21.34 12.14
N THR A 462 35.23 -22.34 13.03
CA THR A 462 33.97 -22.92 13.52
C THR A 462 33.14 -21.94 14.36
N PHE A 463 33.76 -20.93 14.96
CA PHE A 463 33.08 -19.83 15.63
C PHE A 463 32.08 -19.13 14.69
N GLY A 464 32.53 -18.76 13.49
CA GLY A 464 31.68 -18.18 12.45
C GLY A 464 30.64 -19.17 11.92
N LEU A 465 31.02 -20.44 11.76
CA LEU A 465 30.12 -21.50 11.29
C LEU A 465 28.98 -21.82 12.26
N LEU A 466 29.08 -21.43 13.54
CA LEU A 466 28.02 -21.53 14.55
C LEU A 466 27.18 -20.25 14.67
N GLY A 467 27.34 -19.29 13.77
CA GLY A 467 26.59 -18.03 13.82
C GLY A 467 27.00 -17.10 14.97
N LEU A 468 28.06 -17.42 15.71
CA LEU A 468 28.51 -16.61 16.86
C LEU A 468 29.05 -15.24 16.42
N LYS A 469 29.64 -15.16 15.22
CA LYS A 469 30.04 -13.88 14.62
C LYS A 469 28.84 -12.96 14.36
N THR A 470 27.71 -13.51 13.89
CA THR A 470 26.48 -12.76 13.64
C THR A 470 25.71 -12.42 14.91
N ALA A 471 25.85 -13.22 15.97
CA ALA A 471 25.27 -12.93 17.28
C ALA A 471 25.87 -11.67 17.94
N GLY A 472 27.05 -11.22 17.48
CA GLY A 472 27.68 -9.97 17.90
C GLY A 472 27.91 -9.94 19.42
N ASP A 473 27.46 -8.88 20.08
CA ASP A 473 27.64 -8.69 21.52
C ASP A 473 27.00 -9.81 22.37
N LYS A 474 26.02 -10.54 21.84
CA LYS A 474 25.35 -11.65 22.55
C LYS A 474 26.05 -13.00 22.36
N ALA A 475 27.15 -13.06 21.63
CA ALA A 475 27.78 -14.34 21.28
C ALA A 475 28.14 -15.18 22.51
N LEU A 476 28.77 -14.57 23.52
CA LEU A 476 29.30 -15.27 24.70
C LEU A 476 28.23 -15.83 25.64
N ILE A 477 26.98 -15.38 25.52
CA ILE A 477 25.83 -15.86 26.31
C ILE A 477 24.88 -16.72 25.48
N SER A 478 25.26 -17.03 24.23
CA SER A 478 24.44 -17.89 23.36
C SER A 478 24.69 -19.37 23.67
N PRO A 479 23.68 -20.25 23.56
CA PRO A 479 23.87 -21.69 23.70
C PRO A 479 24.92 -22.26 22.73
N ALA A 480 25.05 -21.68 21.54
CA ALA A 480 26.04 -22.07 20.55
C ALA A 480 27.49 -21.81 21.00
N PHE A 481 27.71 -20.89 21.94
CA PHE A 481 29.04 -20.65 22.49
C PHE A 481 29.51 -21.83 23.34
N ASN A 482 28.61 -22.44 24.12
CA ASN A 482 28.93 -23.64 24.91
C ASN A 482 29.33 -24.83 24.02
N THR A 483 28.67 -24.97 22.87
CA THR A 483 29.07 -25.99 21.87
C THR A 483 30.44 -25.69 21.28
N TRP A 484 30.72 -24.42 21.00
CA TRP A 484 32.01 -24.01 20.47
C TRP A 484 33.14 -24.23 21.48
N THR A 485 32.92 -23.95 22.78
CA THR A 485 33.92 -24.21 23.82
C THR A 485 34.18 -25.71 23.98
N GLN A 486 33.13 -26.55 24.00
CA GLN A 486 33.30 -28.01 23.99
C GLN A 486 34.09 -28.48 22.76
N TYR A 487 33.79 -27.93 21.58
CA TYR A 487 34.54 -28.24 20.37
C TYR A 487 36.01 -27.82 20.46
N LEU A 488 36.28 -26.62 20.97
CA LEU A 488 37.62 -26.09 21.17
C LEU A 488 38.45 -27.03 22.06
N ASP A 489 37.88 -27.48 23.17
CA ASP A 489 38.54 -28.38 24.11
C ASP A 489 38.85 -29.74 23.47
N GLU A 490 37.88 -30.35 22.79
CA GLU A 490 38.07 -31.62 22.09
C GLU A 490 39.05 -31.50 20.91
N PHE A 491 39.02 -30.37 20.19
CA PHE A 491 39.96 -30.09 19.09
C PHE A 491 41.39 -29.98 19.64
N ASN A 492 41.58 -29.20 20.70
CA ASN A 492 42.88 -29.00 21.33
C ASN A 492 43.45 -30.29 21.93
N LYS A 493 42.58 -31.17 22.45
CA LYS A 493 42.95 -32.49 22.95
C LYS A 493 43.39 -33.42 21.82
N ARG A 494 42.69 -33.39 20.68
CA ARG A 494 42.97 -34.26 19.53
C ARG A 494 44.14 -33.77 18.68
N TYR A 495 44.34 -32.45 18.60
CA TYR A 495 45.34 -31.79 17.76
C TYR A 495 46.19 -30.82 18.59
N PRO A 496 47.05 -31.33 19.51
CA PRO A 496 47.80 -30.49 20.44
C PRO A 496 48.77 -29.52 19.74
N GLU A 497 49.31 -29.89 18.57
CA GLU A 497 50.22 -29.06 17.77
C GLU A 497 49.54 -27.85 17.12
N GLU A 498 48.20 -27.87 16.98
CA GLU A 498 47.41 -26.79 16.38
C GLU A 498 46.48 -26.14 17.41
N LYS A 499 46.84 -26.25 18.69
CA LYS A 499 46.04 -25.75 19.81
C LYS A 499 45.68 -24.27 19.61
N VAL A 500 44.39 -23.98 19.75
CA VAL A 500 43.86 -22.61 19.74
C VAL A 500 43.41 -22.28 21.17
N THR A 501 43.83 -21.14 21.71
CA THR A 501 43.27 -20.67 22.99
C THR A 501 41.90 -20.04 22.77
N MET A 502 41.07 -19.98 23.82
CA MET A 502 39.75 -19.36 23.71
C MET A 502 39.85 -17.90 23.23
N ILE A 503 40.81 -17.15 23.77
CA ILE A 503 41.03 -15.76 23.37
C ILE A 503 41.52 -15.63 21.91
N ASP A 504 42.36 -16.55 21.42
CA ASP A 504 42.80 -16.56 20.02
C ASP A 504 41.64 -16.88 19.05
N GLY A 505 40.69 -17.71 19.49
CA GLY A 505 39.44 -17.96 18.76
C GLY A 505 38.55 -16.72 18.66
N LEU A 506 38.39 -16.00 19.77
CA LEU A 506 37.61 -14.77 19.84
C LEU A 506 38.24 -13.64 19.01
N LEU A 507 39.55 -13.43 19.13
CA LEU A 507 40.28 -12.40 18.37
C LEU A 507 40.31 -12.66 16.86
N ALA A 508 40.15 -13.90 16.42
CA ALA A 508 39.99 -14.22 15.00
C ALA A 508 38.62 -13.81 14.43
N ASN A 509 37.63 -13.56 15.29
CA ASN A 509 36.23 -13.31 14.89
C ASN A 509 35.71 -11.94 15.31
N PHE A 510 36.30 -11.32 16.33
CA PHE A 510 35.96 -10.00 16.83
C PHE A 510 37.12 -9.02 16.63
N THR A 511 36.79 -7.80 16.21
CA THR A 511 37.66 -6.63 16.42
C THR A 511 37.78 -6.35 17.92
N GLY A 512 38.89 -5.76 18.39
CA GLY A 512 39.08 -5.42 19.81
C GLY A 512 37.89 -4.69 20.44
N TYR A 513 37.33 -3.70 19.75
CA TYR A 513 36.12 -2.99 20.19
C TYR A 513 34.88 -3.89 20.35
N ASN A 514 34.53 -4.67 19.33
CA ASN A 514 33.37 -5.59 19.39
C ASN A 514 33.54 -6.68 20.46
N LEU A 515 34.78 -7.14 20.73
CA LEU A 515 35.05 -8.11 21.79
C LEU A 515 34.77 -7.50 23.17
N LEU A 516 35.18 -6.24 23.40
CA LEU A 516 34.87 -5.52 24.63
C LEU A 516 33.36 -5.33 24.83
N ARG A 517 32.62 -5.04 23.75
CA ARG A 517 31.15 -4.99 23.81
C ARG A 517 30.54 -6.35 24.18
N ALA A 518 31.03 -7.44 23.59
CA ALA A 518 30.58 -8.78 23.96
C ALA A 518 30.86 -9.10 25.44
N PHE A 519 32.03 -8.70 25.97
CA PHE A 519 32.33 -8.79 27.40
C PHE A 519 31.38 -7.96 28.27
N GLN A 520 31.06 -6.74 27.88
CA GLN A 520 30.10 -5.89 28.60
C GLN A 520 28.71 -6.51 28.64
N THR A 521 28.26 -7.10 27.53
CA THR A 521 26.96 -7.79 27.47
C THR A 521 26.96 -9.06 28.31
N ALA A 522 28.01 -9.86 28.22
CA ALA A 522 28.14 -11.09 29.01
C ALA A 522 28.27 -10.82 30.51
N ASN A 523 28.94 -9.73 30.93
CA ASN A 523 29.03 -9.32 32.34
C ASN A 523 27.67 -8.96 32.97
N LYS A 524 26.61 -8.78 32.19
CA LYS A 524 25.25 -8.58 32.71
C LYS A 524 24.56 -9.90 33.05
N ASP A 525 25.14 -11.02 32.63
CA ASP A 525 24.71 -12.37 32.95
C ASP A 525 25.60 -12.92 34.08
N PRO A 526 25.05 -13.20 35.27
CA PRO A 526 25.82 -13.73 36.40
C PRO A 526 26.58 -15.02 36.07
N ASP A 527 26.04 -15.85 35.17
CA ASP A 527 26.65 -17.13 34.81
C ASP A 527 27.91 -16.96 33.95
N ALA A 528 28.14 -15.78 33.36
CA ALA A 528 29.27 -15.49 32.48
C ALA A 528 30.35 -14.59 33.11
N GLU A 529 30.14 -14.06 34.32
CA GLU A 529 31.04 -13.08 34.96
C GLU A 529 32.47 -13.61 35.14
N ASN A 530 32.61 -14.84 35.63
CA ASN A 530 33.91 -15.49 35.84
C ASN A 530 34.64 -15.75 34.51
N LEU A 531 33.90 -16.19 33.49
CA LEU A 531 34.44 -16.43 32.16
C LEU A 531 35.01 -15.13 31.57
N VAL A 532 34.24 -14.03 31.64
CA VAL A 532 34.66 -12.74 31.10
C VAL A 532 35.88 -12.19 31.83
N THR A 533 35.97 -12.37 33.15
CA THR A 533 37.14 -11.93 33.94
C THR A 533 38.42 -12.64 33.51
N ASN A 534 38.34 -13.95 33.29
CA ASN A 534 39.47 -14.73 32.78
C ASN A 534 39.84 -14.30 31.35
N LEU A 535 38.85 -14.15 30.46
CA LEU A 535 39.08 -13.71 29.08
C LEU A 535 39.66 -12.30 28.96
N LYS A 536 39.33 -11.38 29.88
CA LYS A 536 39.96 -10.05 29.96
C LYS A 536 41.43 -10.14 30.34
N SER A 537 41.76 -11.02 31.29
CA SER A 537 43.16 -11.27 31.69
C SER A 537 43.95 -11.86 30.53
N ASP A 538 43.40 -12.88 29.86
CA ASP A 538 43.98 -13.48 28.65
C ASP A 538 44.18 -12.45 27.52
N LEU A 539 43.24 -11.51 27.35
CA LEU A 539 43.34 -10.44 26.36
C LEU A 539 44.49 -9.47 26.67
N ILE A 540 44.64 -9.09 27.94
CA ILE A 540 45.73 -8.22 28.39
C ILE A 540 47.07 -8.91 28.14
N ASP A 541 47.19 -10.19 28.51
CA ASP A 541 48.41 -10.98 28.27
C ASP A 541 48.76 -11.04 26.78
N LYS A 542 47.74 -11.16 25.90
CA LYS A 542 47.93 -11.12 24.44
C LYS A 542 48.41 -9.77 23.94
N TRP A 543 47.87 -8.67 24.44
CA TRP A 543 48.32 -7.32 24.08
C TRP A 543 49.76 -7.06 24.54
N VAL A 544 50.11 -7.48 25.76
CA VAL A 544 51.48 -7.39 26.30
C VAL A 544 52.45 -8.22 25.46
N ALA A 545 52.11 -9.47 25.14
CA ALA A 545 52.96 -10.35 24.34
C ALA A 545 53.18 -9.80 22.91
N LYS A 546 52.17 -9.17 22.32
CA LYS A 546 52.26 -8.55 20.99
C LYS A 546 52.92 -7.16 20.98
N LYS A 547 53.22 -6.60 22.15
CA LYS A 547 53.73 -5.22 22.31
C LYS A 547 52.83 -4.19 21.64
N GLU A 548 51.51 -4.36 21.77
CA GLU A 548 50.52 -3.41 21.24
C GLU A 548 50.76 -2.02 21.86
N ASN A 549 50.63 -0.98 21.04
CA ASN A 549 50.88 0.39 21.46
C ASN A 549 49.82 0.85 22.49
N PRO A 550 50.23 1.33 23.68
CA PRO A 550 49.30 1.81 24.71
C PRO A 550 48.34 2.90 24.25
N GLU A 551 48.72 3.77 23.31
CA GLU A 551 47.84 4.81 22.76
C GLU A 551 46.72 4.22 21.87
N ASP A 552 47.02 3.14 21.13
CA ASP A 552 46.02 2.44 20.32
C ASP A 552 45.05 1.63 21.20
N LEU A 553 45.55 1.04 22.28
CA LEU A 553 44.72 0.38 23.29
C LEU A 553 43.81 1.36 24.02
N LYS A 554 44.32 2.55 24.33
CA LYS A 554 43.55 3.64 24.94
C LYS A 554 42.38 4.05 24.05
N TRP A 555 42.58 4.18 22.74
CA TRP A 555 41.49 4.46 21.80
C TRP A 555 40.40 3.38 21.82
N ILE A 556 40.78 2.09 21.86
CA ILE A 556 39.86 0.94 21.93
C ILE A 556 39.07 0.90 23.25
N LEU A 557 39.71 1.28 24.37
CA LEU A 557 39.11 1.29 25.71
C LEU A 557 38.24 2.53 25.97
N ASP A 558 38.59 3.68 25.40
CA ASP A 558 37.94 4.98 25.64
C ASP A 558 36.78 5.28 24.66
N THR A 559 36.55 4.50 23.60
CA THR A 559 35.46 4.79 22.64
C THR A 559 34.07 4.54 23.26
N PRO A 560 33.20 5.57 23.44
CA PRO A 560 31.87 5.36 23.99
C PRO A 560 30.93 4.69 22.98
N PRO A 561 29.88 3.97 23.44
CA PRO A 561 29.01 3.20 22.57
C PRO A 561 28.11 4.12 21.75
N LYS A 562 28.28 4.15 20.42
CA LYS A 562 27.16 4.52 19.53
C LYS A 562 26.29 3.28 19.37
N ALA A 563 25.07 3.34 19.91
CA ALA A 563 24.05 2.34 19.67
C ALA A 563 23.75 2.28 18.16
N THR A 564 24.27 1.28 17.46
CA THR A 564 23.66 0.83 16.22
C THR A 564 22.34 0.18 16.61
N THR A 565 21.25 0.94 16.54
CA THR A 565 19.90 0.39 16.48
C THR A 565 19.80 -0.47 15.23
N VAL A 566 20.05 -1.77 15.36
CA VAL A 566 19.62 -2.75 14.37
C VAL A 566 18.11 -2.87 14.53
N HIS A 567 17.36 -2.35 13.55
CA HIS A 567 15.93 -2.55 13.49
C HIS A 567 15.67 -4.05 13.23
N PRO A 568 14.62 -4.66 13.81
CA PRO A 568 14.27 -6.07 13.56
C PRO A 568 13.98 -6.43 12.08
N SER A 569 14.01 -5.47 11.16
CA SER A 569 13.78 -5.65 9.72
C SER A 569 15.01 -6.14 8.93
N ASP A 570 16.22 -6.16 9.52
CA ASP A 570 17.42 -6.60 8.79
C ASP A 570 17.62 -8.12 8.74
N PHE A 571 16.79 -8.89 9.47
CA PHE A 571 16.88 -10.36 9.54
C PHE A 571 16.33 -11.11 8.31
N THR A 572 15.74 -10.44 7.31
CA THR A 572 15.05 -11.14 6.21
C THR A 572 15.58 -10.87 4.80
N LYS A 573 16.70 -10.17 4.64
CA LYS A 573 17.27 -9.94 3.29
C LYS A 573 18.74 -10.31 3.20
N ARG A 574 19.04 -11.61 3.10
CA ARG A 574 20.16 -12.12 2.27
C ARG A 574 20.13 -13.64 2.14
N SER A 575 19.46 -14.12 1.10
CA SER A 575 19.82 -15.39 0.46
C SER A 575 19.45 -15.39 -1.03
N HIS A 576 19.89 -14.37 -1.77
CA HIS A 576 20.03 -14.48 -3.21
C HIS A 576 21.48 -14.18 -3.56
N PHE A 577 22.20 -15.24 -3.92
CA PHE A 577 23.36 -15.13 -4.80
C PHE A 577 22.86 -14.46 -6.09
N GLN A 578 23.42 -13.32 -6.43
CA GLN A 578 23.32 -12.74 -7.77
C GLN A 578 24.74 -12.53 -8.29
N GLU A 579 24.94 -13.04 -9.49
CA GLU A 579 26.12 -12.89 -10.32
C GLU A 579 26.50 -11.42 -10.49
N THR A 580 27.80 -11.20 -10.48
CA THR A 580 28.45 -9.92 -10.74
C THR A 580 28.17 -9.44 -12.17
N ASN A 581 27.75 -8.18 -12.32
CA ASN A 581 28.23 -7.28 -13.37
C ASN A 581 27.92 -5.83 -12.95
N ASP A 582 28.75 -4.93 -13.45
CA ASP A 582 29.36 -3.83 -12.70
C ASP A 582 28.77 -2.44 -13.06
N LEU A 583 29.18 -1.43 -12.26
CA LEU A 583 29.21 0.03 -12.51
C LEU A 583 27.98 0.92 -12.15
N GLY A 584 28.17 1.74 -11.08
CA GLY A 584 27.88 3.18 -11.14
C GLY A 584 27.01 3.86 -10.06
N VAL A 585 27.55 4.08 -8.85
CA VAL A 585 27.57 5.35 -8.04
C VAL A 585 26.33 6.31 -8.17
N THR A 586 25.54 6.73 -7.15
CA THR A 586 25.85 7.43 -5.87
C THR A 586 24.58 7.56 -5.00
N ASP A 587 24.77 7.55 -3.67
CA ASP A 587 23.80 7.83 -2.58
C ASP A 587 23.18 9.23 -2.59
N THR A 588 21.93 9.38 -2.11
CA THR A 588 21.54 10.47 -1.17
C THR A 588 20.32 10.10 -0.30
N ARG A 589 20.44 10.43 0.98
CA ARG A 589 19.64 10.03 2.16
C ARG A 589 18.25 10.67 2.26
N PHE A 590 17.28 9.91 2.78
CA PHE A 590 16.04 10.40 3.38
C PHE A 590 16.13 10.33 4.93
N VAL A 591 15.65 11.36 5.61
CA VAL A 591 15.41 11.40 7.08
C VAL A 591 13.92 11.60 7.32
N THR A 592 13.33 10.66 8.06
CA THR A 592 11.97 10.73 8.64
C THR A 592 12.02 11.23 10.08
N SER A 593 11.10 12.11 10.46
CA SER A 593 10.79 12.39 11.87
C SER A 593 9.28 12.49 12.08
N ASN A 594 8.74 11.57 12.90
CA ASN A 594 7.46 11.72 13.58
C ASN A 594 7.68 12.50 14.88
N ASN A 595 6.83 13.48 15.21
CA ASN A 595 6.10 13.45 16.48
C ASN A 595 5.02 14.54 16.61
N THR A 596 4.10 14.19 17.50
CA THR A 596 2.77 14.68 17.81
C THR A 596 2.66 16.06 18.44
N LEU A 597 1.47 16.63 18.21
CA LEU A 597 0.84 17.82 18.77
C LEU A 597 0.99 17.96 20.30
N VAL A 598 1.50 19.12 20.72
CA VAL A 598 1.12 19.79 21.98
C VAL A 598 0.65 21.20 21.62
N LYS A 599 -0.45 21.59 22.24
CA LYS A 599 -1.27 22.77 21.99
C LYS A 599 -0.87 23.82 23.01
N GLU A 600 -0.37 24.99 22.58
CA GLU A 600 -0.35 26.18 23.44
C GLU A 600 -0.35 27.48 22.64
N ARG A 601 -0.92 28.51 23.27
CA ARG A 601 -1.44 29.77 22.72
C ARG A 601 -0.38 30.65 22.06
N SER A 602 -0.77 31.31 20.96
CA SER A 602 -0.09 32.47 20.40
C SER A 602 -0.53 33.75 21.12
N GLU A 603 0.42 34.42 21.79
CA GLU A 603 0.38 35.87 21.99
C GLU A 603 1.09 36.56 20.81
N GLU A 604 0.52 37.66 20.35
CA GLU A 604 1.10 38.57 19.36
C GLU A 604 2.38 39.22 19.88
N ARG A 605 3.40 39.35 19.02
CA ARG A 605 4.25 40.56 18.93
C ARG A 605 5.13 40.52 17.68
N GLY A 606 5.13 41.64 16.96
CA GLY A 606 5.77 41.82 15.66
C GLY A 606 7.30 41.87 15.68
N GLY A 607 7.87 41.71 14.49
CA GLY A 607 9.29 41.87 14.20
C GLY A 607 9.56 41.40 12.77
N GLY A 608 9.64 42.34 11.84
CA GLY A 608 9.86 42.09 10.42
C GLY A 608 11.21 41.42 10.14
N PHE A 609 11.17 40.32 9.41
CA PHE A 609 12.33 39.76 8.70
C PHE A 609 11.90 39.47 7.25
N SER A 610 12.70 39.98 6.30
CA SER A 610 12.45 39.95 4.86
C SER A 610 12.42 38.52 4.32
N VAL A 611 11.28 38.15 3.71
CA VAL A 611 11.00 36.84 3.09
C VAL A 611 11.92 36.54 1.89
N VAL A 612 12.61 37.56 1.35
CA VAL A 612 13.42 37.49 0.13
C VAL A 612 14.69 36.62 0.32
N GLU A 613 15.30 36.60 1.51
CA GLU A 613 16.50 35.78 1.74
C GLU A 613 16.19 34.29 1.92
N LYS A 614 15.00 33.93 2.41
CA LYS A 614 14.58 32.53 2.55
C LYS A 614 14.24 31.86 1.22
N LEU A 615 13.90 32.64 0.19
CA LEU A 615 13.59 32.09 -1.15
C LEU A 615 14.84 31.80 -1.98
N LYS A 616 15.95 32.51 -1.75
CA LYS A 616 17.21 32.28 -2.49
C LYS A 616 17.84 30.90 -2.26
N SER A 617 17.61 30.27 -1.11
CA SER A 617 18.21 28.97 -0.77
C SER A 617 17.47 27.76 -1.37
N VAL A 618 16.26 27.95 -1.93
CA VAL A 618 15.44 26.87 -2.50
C VAL A 618 15.76 26.60 -3.98
N PHE A 619 16.44 27.53 -4.68
CA PHE A 619 16.60 27.49 -6.15
C PHE A 619 17.91 26.90 -6.69
N THR A 620 18.69 26.17 -5.90
CA THR A 620 19.97 25.60 -6.36
C THR A 620 19.83 24.16 -6.87
N LYS A 621 19.38 24.03 -8.14
CA LYS A 621 19.85 23.02 -9.12
C LYS A 621 19.16 23.24 -10.49
N GLY A 622 19.65 24.24 -11.24
CA GLY A 622 19.23 24.62 -12.61
C GLY A 622 18.00 25.54 -12.61
N VAL A 623 18.08 26.84 -12.90
CA VAL A 623 18.70 27.49 -14.07
C VAL A 623 19.01 28.96 -13.74
N PRO A 624 20.29 29.37 -13.69
CA PRO A 624 20.66 30.81 -13.76
C PRO A 624 21.25 31.24 -15.12
N GLU A 625 22.10 30.43 -15.78
CA GLU A 625 22.81 30.86 -17.02
C GLU A 625 21.94 30.98 -18.27
N LYS A 626 20.98 30.07 -18.49
CA LYS A 626 20.08 30.15 -19.67
C LYS A 626 19.13 31.36 -19.60
N LEU A 627 18.73 31.77 -18.38
CA LEU A 627 17.84 32.92 -18.18
C LEU A 627 18.56 34.23 -18.54
N GLN A 628 19.83 34.38 -18.16
CA GLN A 628 20.65 35.54 -18.55
C GLN A 628 20.79 35.66 -20.07
N LYS A 629 21.07 34.55 -20.77
CA LYS A 629 21.13 34.56 -22.24
C LYS A 629 19.80 34.92 -22.90
N TRP A 630 18.67 34.51 -22.33
CA TRP A 630 17.36 34.90 -22.86
C TRP A 630 17.03 36.37 -22.57
N LEU A 631 17.48 36.90 -21.42
CA LEU A 631 17.36 38.32 -21.06
C LEU A 631 18.18 39.23 -21.99
N GLU A 632 19.41 38.84 -22.32
CA GLU A 632 20.27 39.58 -23.26
C GLU A 632 19.70 39.58 -24.70
N LYS A 633 19.01 38.50 -25.08
CA LYS A 633 18.38 38.34 -26.40
C LYS A 633 16.93 38.84 -26.45
N GLU A 634 16.43 39.44 -25.36
CA GLU A 634 15.05 39.93 -25.22
C GLU A 634 14.01 38.90 -25.68
N THR A 635 14.23 37.62 -25.30
CA THR A 635 13.42 36.52 -25.84
C THR A 635 11.95 36.67 -25.38
N PRO A 636 10.96 36.55 -26.27
CA PRO A 636 9.55 36.72 -25.89
C PRO A 636 9.14 35.78 -24.76
N VAL A 637 8.40 36.34 -23.79
CA VAL A 637 7.94 35.67 -22.56
C VAL A 637 7.26 34.33 -22.83
N ASP A 638 6.49 34.25 -23.92
CA ASP A 638 5.76 33.07 -24.35
C ASP A 638 6.65 31.94 -24.84
N ASN A 639 7.77 32.28 -25.48
CA ASN A 639 8.76 31.31 -25.92
C ASN A 639 9.53 30.77 -24.73
N VAL A 640 9.85 31.62 -23.74
CA VAL A 640 10.48 31.21 -22.48
C VAL A 640 9.54 30.30 -21.67
N PHE A 641 8.23 30.57 -21.66
CA PHE A 641 7.23 29.72 -21.01
C PHE A 641 7.21 28.29 -21.57
N LYS A 642 7.20 28.16 -22.91
CA LYS A 642 7.24 26.86 -23.61
C LYS A 642 8.59 26.16 -23.45
N ASN A 643 9.69 26.91 -23.52
CA ASN A 643 11.05 26.37 -23.34
C ASN A 643 11.30 25.88 -21.91
N LEU A 644 10.52 26.35 -20.92
CA LEU A 644 10.50 25.85 -19.55
C LEU A 644 9.44 24.74 -19.32
N HIS A 645 8.81 24.26 -20.40
CA HIS A 645 7.78 23.21 -20.41
C HIS A 645 6.56 23.50 -19.52
N LEU A 646 6.23 24.78 -19.35
CA LEU A 646 5.14 25.21 -18.48
C LEU A 646 3.75 25.05 -19.11
N ASP A 647 3.67 24.76 -20.41
CA ASP A 647 2.46 24.50 -21.20
C ASP A 647 1.97 23.04 -21.16
N THR A 648 2.69 22.17 -20.45
CA THR A 648 2.35 20.74 -20.29
C THR A 648 1.25 20.51 -19.23
N ARG A 649 0.47 19.41 -19.34
CA ARG A 649 -0.60 19.06 -18.37
C ARG A 649 -0.07 19.02 -16.92
N GLY A 650 -0.88 19.48 -15.97
CA GLY A 650 -0.54 19.57 -14.54
C GLY A 650 -0.72 20.98 -13.97
N PHE A 651 -0.76 21.10 -12.64
CA PHE A 651 -0.97 22.39 -11.98
C PHE A 651 0.28 23.28 -12.11
N LEU A 652 0.10 24.49 -12.65
CA LEU A 652 1.19 25.36 -13.10
C LEU A 652 2.15 25.80 -11.98
N PHE A 653 1.63 26.01 -10.77
CA PHE A 653 2.42 26.40 -9.61
C PHE A 653 3.24 25.26 -8.99
N ASP A 654 2.90 24.01 -9.32
CA ASP A 654 3.64 22.83 -8.86
C ASP A 654 4.80 22.49 -9.82
N LYS A 655 4.95 23.23 -10.92
CA LYS A 655 6.02 23.02 -11.90
C LYS A 655 7.33 23.67 -11.41
N PRO A 656 8.46 22.92 -11.42
CA PRO A 656 9.72 23.37 -10.82
C PRO A 656 10.33 24.62 -11.47
N HIS A 657 9.99 24.91 -12.73
CA HIS A 657 10.51 26.06 -13.48
C HIS A 657 9.57 27.28 -13.52
N PHE A 658 8.43 27.20 -12.84
CA PHE A 658 7.43 28.28 -12.88
C PHE A 658 7.92 29.56 -12.21
N ALA A 659 8.59 29.45 -11.06
CA ALA A 659 9.15 30.61 -10.36
C ALA A 659 10.27 31.30 -11.17
N ALA A 660 11.12 30.52 -11.85
CA ALA A 660 12.14 31.05 -12.76
C ALA A 660 11.54 31.88 -13.91
N TRP A 661 10.38 31.45 -14.42
CA TRP A 661 9.64 32.21 -15.42
C TRP A 661 9.02 33.50 -14.84
N VAL A 662 8.52 33.48 -13.60
CA VAL A 662 8.01 34.67 -12.91
C VAL A 662 9.13 35.70 -12.68
N GLU A 663 10.34 35.25 -12.34
CA GLU A 663 11.50 36.13 -12.20
C GLU A 663 11.90 36.75 -13.54
N TYR A 664 12.02 35.94 -14.60
CA TYR A 664 12.31 36.41 -15.97
C TYR A 664 11.33 37.49 -16.45
N THR A 665 10.04 37.27 -16.25
CA THR A 665 8.98 38.22 -16.62
C THR A 665 8.99 39.47 -15.76
N THR A 666 9.32 39.36 -14.48
CA THR A 666 9.49 40.51 -13.60
C THR A 666 10.67 41.37 -14.08
N THR A 667 11.82 40.77 -14.40
CA THR A 667 12.99 41.49 -14.92
C THR A 667 12.71 42.11 -16.29
N MET A 668 12.01 41.41 -17.18
CA MET A 668 11.62 41.98 -18.48
C MET A 668 10.60 43.11 -18.37
N SER A 669 9.67 43.04 -17.41
CA SER A 669 8.66 44.10 -17.20
C SER A 669 9.25 45.43 -16.73
N VAL A 670 10.45 45.40 -16.10
CA VAL A 670 11.20 46.61 -15.74
C VAL A 670 11.77 47.30 -16.98
N LYS A 671 12.10 46.55 -18.03
CA LYS A 671 12.61 47.08 -19.32
C LYS A 671 11.50 47.41 -20.33
N PHE A 672 10.42 46.61 -20.38
CA PHE A 672 9.26 46.82 -21.25
C PHE A 672 7.96 46.60 -20.46
N PRO A 673 7.26 47.66 -20.04
CA PRO A 673 6.06 47.57 -19.20
C PRO A 673 4.92 46.72 -19.80
N GLU A 674 4.86 46.59 -21.13
CA GLU A 674 3.82 45.82 -21.83
C GLU A 674 4.03 44.29 -21.79
N MET A 675 5.22 43.81 -21.39
CA MET A 675 5.57 42.38 -21.34
C MET A 675 5.60 41.81 -19.90
N SER A 676 4.60 42.12 -19.08
CA SER A 676 4.48 41.56 -17.72
C SER A 676 3.97 40.11 -17.71
N ALA A 677 4.29 39.34 -16.66
CA ALA A 677 3.75 37.98 -16.44
C ALA A 677 2.21 37.97 -16.35
N ILE A 678 1.64 39.11 -15.97
CA ILE A 678 0.20 39.34 -15.83
C ILE A 678 -0.40 39.66 -17.20
N SER A 679 0.23 40.49 -18.04
CA SER A 679 -0.28 40.80 -19.39
C SER A 679 -0.35 39.53 -20.25
N SER A 680 0.74 38.75 -20.32
CA SER A 680 0.77 37.48 -21.07
C SER A 680 -0.28 36.45 -20.61
N ARG A 681 -0.61 36.41 -19.31
CA ARG A 681 -1.65 35.52 -18.76
C ARG A 681 -3.06 36.06 -18.95
N THR A 682 -3.27 37.36 -18.80
CA THR A 682 -4.55 38.03 -19.06
C THR A 682 -4.95 37.87 -20.53
N THR A 683 -4.01 38.01 -21.47
CA THR A 683 -4.27 37.80 -22.91
C THR A 683 -4.61 36.34 -23.23
N ARG A 684 -4.13 35.37 -22.44
CA ARG A 684 -4.28 33.93 -22.71
C ARG A 684 -5.41 33.23 -21.95
N TYR A 685 -5.75 33.71 -20.75
CA TYR A 685 -6.72 33.07 -19.84
C TYR A 685 -7.83 34.01 -19.33
N GLY A 686 -7.74 35.31 -19.60
CA GLY A 686 -8.68 36.33 -19.10
C GLY A 686 -8.46 36.71 -17.62
N ASP A 687 -8.78 37.96 -17.27
CA ASP A 687 -8.51 38.55 -15.95
C ASP A 687 -9.14 37.76 -14.78
N ALA A 688 -10.34 37.20 -14.96
CA ALA A 688 -11.04 36.41 -13.96
C ALA A 688 -10.37 35.07 -13.65
N MET A 689 -9.77 34.40 -14.66
CA MET A 689 -9.09 33.11 -14.46
C MET A 689 -7.73 33.30 -13.80
N VAL A 690 -7.03 34.39 -14.12
CA VAL A 690 -5.75 34.77 -13.49
C VAL A 690 -5.96 35.13 -12.02
N TYR A 691 -7.01 35.91 -11.71
CA TYR A 691 -7.41 36.22 -10.33
C TYR A 691 -7.73 34.95 -9.52
N ASN A 692 -8.55 34.05 -10.08
CA ASN A 692 -8.91 32.79 -9.42
C ASN A 692 -7.71 31.84 -9.23
N LEU A 693 -6.74 31.84 -10.16
CA LEU A 693 -5.48 31.11 -10.00
C LEU A 693 -4.66 31.62 -8.82
N ILE A 694 -4.60 32.96 -8.65
CA ILE A 694 -3.90 33.62 -7.55
C ILE A 694 -4.61 33.34 -6.20
N GLN A 695 -5.94 33.38 -6.15
CA GLN A 695 -6.69 33.04 -4.94
C GLN A 695 -6.56 31.55 -4.56
N ALA A 696 -6.57 30.63 -5.53
CA ALA A 696 -6.34 29.21 -5.29
C ALA A 696 -4.91 28.94 -4.75
N ALA A 697 -3.91 29.70 -5.21
CA ALA A 697 -2.54 29.62 -4.72
C ALA A 697 -2.36 30.24 -3.32
N LYS A 698 -3.21 31.19 -2.90
CA LYS A 698 -3.27 31.73 -1.52
C LYS A 698 -3.79 30.71 -0.50
N GLY A 699 -4.56 29.72 -0.94
CA GLY A 699 -5.10 28.63 -0.11
C GLY A 699 -4.14 27.48 0.19
N ARG A 700 -2.90 27.51 -0.34
CA ARG A 700 -1.88 26.47 -0.09
C ARG A 700 -0.62 27.09 0.53
N LEU A 701 -0.17 26.55 1.67
CA LEU A 701 0.96 27.06 2.46
C LEU A 701 2.27 27.31 1.66
N PRO A 702 2.70 26.45 0.71
CA PRO A 702 3.95 26.67 -0.03
C PRO A 702 3.89 27.81 -1.06
N THR A 703 2.70 28.15 -1.56
CA THR A 703 2.51 29.09 -2.68
C THR A 703 1.90 30.43 -2.27
N GLN A 704 1.50 30.56 -0.99
CA GLN A 704 0.76 31.70 -0.46
C GLN A 704 1.53 33.02 -0.53
N ALA A 705 2.84 33.01 -0.25
CA ALA A 705 3.67 34.22 -0.26
C ALA A 705 3.82 34.80 -1.68
N LEU A 706 4.10 33.94 -2.67
CA LEU A 706 4.24 34.32 -4.08
C LEU A 706 2.91 34.82 -4.66
N ALA A 707 1.79 34.20 -4.27
CA ALA A 707 0.46 34.61 -4.72
C ALA A 707 0.07 36.01 -4.20
N ARG A 708 0.42 36.34 -2.94
CA ARG A 708 0.23 37.68 -2.38
C ARG A 708 1.09 38.74 -3.06
N GLU A 709 2.30 38.38 -3.48
CA GLU A 709 3.19 39.28 -4.22
C GLU A 709 2.66 39.57 -5.63
N LEU A 710 2.13 38.56 -6.32
CA LEU A 710 1.50 38.72 -7.64
C LEU A 710 0.23 39.59 -7.57
N GLU A 711 -0.57 39.44 -6.51
CA GLU A 711 -1.76 40.25 -6.24
C GLU A 711 -1.40 41.72 -6.00
N THR A 712 -0.34 42.01 -5.23
CA THR A 712 0.10 43.38 -4.95
C THR A 712 0.68 44.08 -6.19
N LYS A 713 1.30 43.33 -7.11
CA LYS A 713 1.82 43.87 -8.39
C LYS A 713 0.74 43.99 -9.48
N GLN A 714 -0.46 43.42 -9.28
CA GLN A 714 -1.57 43.48 -10.24
C GLN A 714 -2.26 44.85 -10.25
N MET A 715 -2.38 45.50 -9.09
CA MET A 715 -3.06 46.80 -8.93
C MET A 715 -2.43 47.95 -9.75
N PRO A 716 -1.09 48.15 -9.73
CA PRO A 716 -0.45 49.23 -10.51
C PRO A 716 -0.52 49.00 -12.03
N HIS A 717 -0.54 47.74 -12.48
CA HIS A 717 -0.64 47.38 -13.90
C HIS A 717 -2.03 47.71 -14.48
N TRP A 718 -3.10 47.48 -13.74
CA TRP A 718 -4.46 47.87 -14.12
C TRP A 718 -4.65 49.40 -14.14
N LEU A 719 -3.88 50.14 -13.33
CA LEU A 719 -3.83 51.60 -13.37
C LEU A 719 -3.06 52.13 -14.58
N ALA A 720 -1.94 51.50 -14.96
CA ALA A 720 -1.11 51.93 -16.10
C ALA A 720 -1.72 51.60 -17.47
N SER A 721 -2.63 50.62 -17.56
CA SER A 721 -3.29 50.18 -18.81
C SER A 721 -4.58 50.94 -19.16
N GLY A 722 -4.93 51.99 -18.39
CA GLY A 722 -6.01 52.91 -18.74
C GLY A 722 -7.42 52.32 -18.79
N LYS A 723 -7.69 51.21 -18.09
CA LYS A 723 -8.98 50.52 -18.12
C LYS A 723 -10.03 51.12 -17.16
N ASP A 724 -11.27 51.14 -17.66
CA ASP A 724 -12.47 51.77 -17.08
C ASP A 724 -12.88 51.22 -15.68
N PRO A 725 -13.37 52.08 -14.75
CA PRO A 725 -13.89 51.68 -13.45
C PRO A 725 -14.98 50.58 -13.42
N ASP A 726 -15.73 50.33 -14.49
CA ASP A 726 -16.79 49.30 -14.50
C ASP A 726 -16.24 47.85 -14.63
N GLU A 727 -15.04 47.64 -15.20
CA GLU A 727 -14.34 46.33 -15.11
C GLU A 727 -13.82 46.06 -13.68
N ARG A 728 -13.72 47.09 -12.82
CA ARG A 728 -13.31 46.94 -11.40
C ARG A 728 -14.41 46.31 -10.54
N PHE A 729 -15.67 46.39 -10.95
CA PHE A 729 -16.82 45.95 -10.14
C PHE A 729 -17.01 44.43 -10.12
N HIS A 730 -16.63 43.71 -11.20
CA HIS A 730 -16.77 42.25 -11.25
C HIS A 730 -15.73 41.49 -10.42
N VAL A 731 -14.56 42.09 -10.16
CA VAL A 731 -13.50 41.48 -9.33
C VAL A 731 -13.67 41.84 -7.83
N SER A 732 -14.25 43.01 -7.52
CA SER A 732 -14.42 43.51 -6.14
C SER A 732 -15.51 42.80 -5.33
N ILE A 733 -16.43 42.03 -5.93
CA ILE A 733 -17.46 41.27 -5.16
C ILE A 733 -16.83 40.18 -4.27
N PHE A 734 -15.57 39.81 -4.48
CA PHE A 734 -14.88 38.84 -3.63
C PHE A 734 -14.31 39.40 -2.30
N THR A 735 -14.19 40.72 -2.14
CA THR A 735 -13.61 41.30 -0.90
C THR A 735 -14.62 41.56 0.22
N GLY A 736 -15.93 41.55 -0.03
CA GLY A 736 -16.95 41.79 1.00
C GLY A 736 -17.37 40.58 1.84
N ILE A 737 -16.82 39.38 1.57
CA ILE A 737 -17.29 38.12 2.19
C ILE A 737 -16.29 37.55 3.24
N VAL A 738 -15.15 38.19 3.48
CA VAL A 738 -14.11 37.66 4.40
C VAL A 738 -13.92 38.45 5.72
N GLU A 739 -14.60 39.57 5.95
CA GLU A 739 -14.59 40.24 7.27
C GLU A 739 -15.90 40.06 8.07
N GLY A 740 -16.48 38.86 7.99
CA GLY A 740 -17.67 38.54 8.79
C GLY A 740 -17.97 37.06 8.86
N PHE A 741 -16.97 36.21 9.19
CA PHE A 741 -17.16 34.87 9.75
C PHE A 741 -15.96 34.47 10.61
#